data_AF-A0A2V7XZT3-F1
#
_entry.id   AF-A0A2V7XZT3-F1
#
_cell.length_a   1.000
_cell.length_b   1.000
_cell.length_c   1.000
_cell.angle_alpha   90.00
_cell.angle_beta   90.00
_cell.angle_gamma   90.00
#
_symmetry.space_group_name_H-M   'P 1'
#
loop_
_entity.id
_entity.type
_entity.pdbx_description
1 polymer ?
#
loop_
_entity_poly.entity_id
_entity_poly.type
_entity_poly.pdbx_seq_one_letter_code
_entity_poly.pdbx_strand_id
1 'polypeptide(L)'
;MYRVPRPTYRLQLNAAVALNPELGTEDDFSALHHELRQRQLGLLLDVVPNHMAASPENAWWMSVLENGPHSRFLHYFDIDWSPVTTRGQTVNKVLLPILGKPYGEALESHEIQLGFDAEGFFFRYYETRLPLAPQSYARVVRECVDSLPNEGVAIELRELVEGDQAVPNSKFLKETLWRIYEQDETFRKALDRAIVRFNESVDALDDLLDRQWYRLAYWRIASHKINYRRFFDVTDLVGVRVENPEVFEARNRRTLELIAEGKVTGLRIDHIDGLYDPIGHMRKLQLRLGENFYIVLEKILEHGEELPSDFPVSGTTGYDFLDAVNAVFVDSNGLQQLDAFYRSFTGTTDSFDDIVYERKKQVIQELFSGEMRSLGKKLSAIAMADRNARDFAPVELTAALTEVTACLPVYRTYIREAQVSESDRQNIRKAIACARARAGTTLDERLFVFLERVLLVDPPQYIDAERDAWLAFVMRWQQFTGRVMAKGVEDTAFYNYNRLISLNDVGGDPGRHDFDGLAEFHQHNCRHQRQWPHTLNATSTHDTKRSEDVRARINVLSEIPDVWTRQVRRWSKMNGHLRPNGTPHPNEEIALYQTLIGIWPLNNEELPVVRDRLRQYLEKSAREAKSYTSWIAPNAAYEDALIGFGESVLSNEAFCEDFQRFQKRVAFYGALNALSQTVLKLCAPGVPDFYQGTELWDFSLVDPDNRRSVDYERRSAMLRNIKEAYGRRSLDLDSLLRSWPSGRVKMFVIWKLLEMRDTFRDSKYDALDAGPNVCAFMRGNDVIVAAPRLELTSAAALAAGEMFSPATRSKAMRCRCARSSSDSRSRCWSAPERRATSTFSRLRRRNVRLRHHPRGPRSPLRSAGDPRAASRRSRATGRHFPDAVRRSFLLHDHRGADHRQLRQQNRVDDFRSTRGCWVAVFPGCWVIRFRAVIGILVGIWWRRTEHGCERARRRSLSAAARRDAQSPGRLLWMRRRADCRGIEISAAGRNRACCDLHDCLSAAAFSSRDGAGRILALRVDSRCEISDGHGFRGASLLRIGQ
;
A
#
# COMPACT_ATOMS: atom_id res chain seq x y z
N MET A 1 8.84 -12.59 13.55
CA MET A 1 9.93 -13.03 12.63
C MET A 1 9.41 -12.96 11.20
N TYR A 2 9.72 -11.90 10.44
CA TYR A 2 9.35 -11.81 9.03
C TYR A 2 10.18 -12.80 8.18
N ARG A 3 9.67 -14.03 8.00
CA ARG A 3 10.16 -14.96 6.98
C ARG A 3 9.54 -14.60 5.62
N VAL A 4 9.93 -13.45 5.07
CA VAL A 4 9.92 -13.25 3.61
C VAL A 4 10.75 -14.39 3.00
N PRO A 5 10.34 -15.00 1.86
CA PRO A 5 11.14 -16.01 1.17
C PRO A 5 12.58 -15.54 0.97
N ARG A 6 13.54 -16.29 1.53
CA ARG A 6 14.84 -15.72 1.94
C ARG A 6 15.82 -15.24 0.84
N PRO A 7 15.83 -15.71 -0.43
CA PRO A 7 16.84 -15.27 -1.38
C PRO A 7 16.58 -13.88 -2.00
N THR A 8 15.44 -13.72 -2.69
CA THR A 8 15.34 -12.82 -3.86
C THR A 8 15.55 -11.33 -3.58
N TYR A 9 15.10 -10.81 -2.44
CA TYR A 9 15.21 -9.38 -2.11
C TYR A 9 16.48 -9.02 -1.31
N ARG A 10 17.03 -9.93 -0.48
CA ARG A 10 18.24 -9.63 0.32
C ARG A 10 19.46 -9.42 -0.56
N LEU A 11 19.64 -10.27 -1.57
CA LEU A 11 20.82 -10.28 -2.43
C LEU A 11 21.00 -8.98 -3.23
N GLN A 12 19.90 -8.26 -3.53
CA GLN A 12 19.93 -6.94 -4.16
C GLN A 12 20.56 -5.84 -3.26
N LEU A 13 20.75 -6.10 -1.97
CA LEU A 13 21.23 -5.14 -0.96
C LEU A 13 22.63 -5.44 -0.42
N ASN A 14 23.28 -6.50 -0.89
CA ASN A 14 24.57 -6.95 -0.35
C ASN A 14 25.77 -6.20 -0.97
N ALA A 15 25.71 -5.86 -2.26
CA ALA A 15 26.76 -5.14 -2.97
C ALA A 15 26.19 -4.09 -3.94
N ALA A 16 26.28 -2.81 -3.59
CA ALA A 16 25.75 -1.69 -4.41
C ALA A 16 26.54 -1.41 -5.72
N VAL A 17 27.38 -2.36 -6.15
CA VAL A 17 28.36 -2.23 -7.24
C VAL A 17 28.29 -3.37 -8.27
N ALA A 18 27.35 -4.30 -8.14
CA ALA A 18 27.19 -5.44 -9.03
C ALA A 18 25.69 -5.80 -9.21
N LEU A 19 25.37 -6.54 -10.28
CA LEU A 19 24.08 -7.22 -10.41
C LEU A 19 24.00 -8.44 -9.46
N ASN A 20 22.79 -8.85 -9.10
CA ASN A 20 22.57 -10.05 -8.28
C ASN A 20 22.77 -11.33 -9.13
N PRO A 21 23.79 -12.17 -8.84
CA PRO A 21 24.11 -13.34 -9.66
C PRO A 21 23.02 -14.42 -9.63
N GLU A 22 22.14 -14.48 -8.63
CA GLU A 22 20.99 -15.41 -8.64
C GLU A 22 19.91 -15.03 -9.68
N LEU A 23 19.95 -13.82 -10.23
CA LEU A 23 19.04 -13.36 -11.29
C LEU A 23 19.66 -13.48 -12.69
N GLY A 24 20.93 -13.88 -12.79
CA GLY A 24 21.70 -13.96 -14.03
C GLY A 24 23.02 -13.20 -13.98
N THR A 25 23.83 -13.38 -15.02
CA THR A 25 25.10 -12.68 -15.23
C THR A 25 24.90 -11.29 -15.89
N GLU A 26 25.97 -10.50 -15.99
CA GLU A 26 25.98 -9.26 -16.81
C GLU A 26 25.72 -9.56 -18.31
N ASP A 27 26.07 -10.76 -18.79
CA ASP A 27 25.75 -11.21 -20.16
C ASP A 27 24.25 -11.54 -20.29
N ASP A 28 23.65 -12.23 -19.32
CA ASP A 28 22.20 -12.50 -19.29
C ASP A 28 21.39 -11.19 -19.23
N PHE A 29 21.83 -10.23 -18.41
CA PHE A 29 21.20 -8.90 -18.34
C PHE A 29 21.39 -8.11 -19.65
N SER A 30 22.52 -8.27 -20.34
CA SER A 30 22.76 -7.67 -21.65
C SER A 30 21.93 -8.33 -22.75
N ALA A 31 21.66 -9.64 -22.66
CA ALA A 31 20.74 -10.36 -23.54
C ALA A 31 19.28 -9.94 -23.31
N LEU A 32 18.86 -9.80 -22.04
CA LEU A 32 17.57 -9.22 -21.68
C LEU A 32 17.40 -7.81 -22.25
N HIS A 33 18.40 -6.94 -22.09
CA HIS A 33 18.38 -5.62 -22.70
C HIS A 33 18.23 -5.68 -24.23
N HIS A 34 18.95 -6.59 -24.90
CA HIS A 34 18.86 -6.76 -26.35
C HIS A 34 17.46 -7.16 -26.81
N GLU A 35 16.82 -8.11 -26.13
CA GLU A 35 15.42 -8.50 -26.39
C GLU A 35 14.43 -7.36 -26.15
N LEU A 36 14.58 -6.59 -25.06
CA LEU A 36 13.78 -5.39 -24.80
C LEU A 36 13.95 -4.35 -25.92
N ARG A 37 15.19 -4.08 -26.35
CA ARG A 37 15.54 -3.21 -27.48
C ARG A 37 14.87 -3.64 -28.78
N GLN A 38 14.93 -4.92 -29.15
CA GLN A 38 14.27 -5.45 -30.35
C GLN A 38 12.74 -5.24 -30.30
N ARG A 39 12.15 -5.36 -29.10
CA ARG A 39 10.71 -5.26 -28.85
C ARG A 39 10.22 -3.84 -28.59
N GLN A 40 11.11 -2.84 -28.66
CA GLN A 40 10.84 -1.42 -28.35
C GLN A 40 10.31 -1.20 -26.91
N LEU A 41 10.77 -2.03 -25.97
CA LEU A 41 10.43 -1.94 -24.55
C LEU A 41 11.56 -1.25 -23.77
N GLY A 42 11.17 -0.43 -22.80
CA GLY A 42 12.08 0.14 -21.81
C GLY A 42 12.20 -0.74 -20.55
N LEU A 43 13.12 -0.38 -19.67
CA LEU A 43 13.29 -0.99 -18.35
C LEU A 43 13.15 0.10 -17.27
N LEU A 44 12.06 0.01 -16.50
CA LEU A 44 11.87 0.74 -15.25
C LEU A 44 12.54 -0.07 -14.13
N LEU A 45 13.68 0.40 -13.63
CA LEU A 45 14.45 -0.32 -12.61
C LEU A 45 14.05 0.14 -11.21
N ASP A 46 13.74 -0.82 -10.35
CA ASP A 46 13.52 -0.59 -8.91
C ASP A 46 14.87 -0.36 -8.20
N VAL A 47 14.96 0.67 -7.36
CA VAL A 47 16.17 1.00 -6.60
C VAL A 47 15.88 1.36 -5.15
N VAL A 48 16.66 0.75 -4.26
CA VAL A 48 16.60 0.95 -2.80
C VAL A 48 17.72 1.88 -2.32
N PRO A 49 17.46 3.19 -2.07
CA PRO A 49 18.45 4.12 -1.55
C PRO A 49 18.50 4.15 -0.01
N ASN A 50 17.42 3.80 0.67
CA ASN A 50 17.25 4.07 2.09
C ASN A 50 18.09 3.17 3.02
N HIS A 51 18.37 1.93 2.60
CA HIS A 51 18.85 0.88 3.48
C HIS A 51 19.62 -0.23 2.71
N MET A 52 20.39 -1.05 3.44
CA MET A 52 21.12 -2.22 2.94
C MET A 52 21.02 -3.38 3.93
N ALA A 53 21.39 -4.59 3.53
CA ALA A 53 21.42 -5.76 4.41
C ALA A 53 22.48 -5.61 5.51
N ALA A 54 22.12 -5.91 6.76
CA ALA A 54 23.01 -5.92 7.93
C ALA A 54 23.61 -7.32 8.14
N SER A 55 24.16 -7.93 7.09
CA SER A 55 24.54 -9.35 7.02
C SER A 55 26.00 -9.56 6.58
N PRO A 56 26.56 -10.79 6.71
CA PRO A 56 27.97 -11.07 6.40
C PRO A 56 28.36 -10.83 4.94
N GLU A 57 27.42 -10.89 4.01
CA GLU A 57 27.66 -10.66 2.58
C GLU A 57 27.86 -9.18 2.23
N ASN A 58 27.47 -8.26 3.14
CA ASN A 58 27.67 -6.83 2.97
C ASN A 58 29.07 -6.42 3.46
N ALA A 59 30.03 -6.37 2.53
CA ALA A 59 31.42 -6.00 2.80
C ALA A 59 31.60 -4.60 3.43
N TRP A 60 30.66 -3.66 3.23
CA TRP A 60 30.70 -2.36 3.88
C TRP A 60 30.34 -2.48 5.36
N TRP A 61 29.28 -3.24 5.67
CA TRP A 61 28.83 -3.53 7.03
C TRP A 61 29.88 -4.33 7.81
N MET A 62 30.41 -5.40 7.22
CA MET A 62 31.45 -6.23 7.85
C MET A 62 32.72 -5.46 8.15
N SER A 63 33.13 -4.52 7.29
CA SER A 63 34.26 -3.62 7.59
C SER A 63 33.99 -2.71 8.78
N VAL A 64 32.74 -2.27 9.02
CA VAL A 64 32.36 -1.51 10.23
C VAL A 64 32.36 -2.40 11.47
N LEU A 65 31.94 -3.67 11.36
CA LEU A 65 32.02 -4.62 12.48
C LEU A 65 33.48 -4.99 12.83
N GLU A 66 34.35 -5.12 11.82
CA GLU A 66 35.77 -5.44 11.99
C GLU A 66 36.59 -4.25 12.52
N ASN A 67 36.36 -3.03 12.02
CA ASN A 67 37.26 -1.89 12.24
C ASN A 67 36.62 -0.75 13.04
N GLY A 68 35.30 -0.80 13.30
CA GLY A 68 34.58 0.17 14.13
C GLY A 68 34.78 1.62 13.68
N PRO A 69 35.16 2.54 14.60
CA PRO A 69 35.51 3.93 14.29
C PRO A 69 36.63 4.12 13.26
N HIS A 70 37.40 3.09 12.92
CA HIS A 70 38.48 3.14 11.93
C HIS A 70 38.06 2.65 10.54
N SER A 71 36.81 2.17 10.37
CA SER A 71 36.32 1.77 9.04
C SER A 71 36.12 2.97 8.12
N ARG A 72 36.58 2.87 6.86
CA ARG A 72 36.24 3.84 5.80
C ARG A 72 34.73 4.01 5.58
N PHE A 73 33.93 3.01 5.99
CA PHE A 73 32.47 3.03 5.85
C PHE A 73 31.75 3.56 7.11
N LEU A 74 32.46 4.13 8.09
CA LEU A 74 31.91 4.69 9.33
C LEU A 74 30.71 5.64 9.11
N HIS A 75 30.74 6.42 8.02
CA HIS A 75 29.72 7.41 7.69
C HIS A 75 28.70 6.93 6.63
N TYR A 76 28.81 5.69 6.15
CA TYR A 76 27.85 5.10 5.21
C TYR A 76 26.56 4.66 5.90
N PHE A 77 26.68 4.20 7.16
CA PHE A 77 25.55 3.72 7.94
C PHE A 77 25.14 4.71 9.04
N ASP A 78 23.88 4.62 9.43
CA ASP A 78 23.22 5.52 10.35
C ASP A 78 23.26 4.96 11.78
N ILE A 79 24.42 5.09 12.43
CA ILE A 79 24.76 4.50 13.74
C ILE A 79 24.94 5.59 14.80
N ASP A 80 24.27 5.43 15.95
CA ASP A 80 24.51 6.18 17.19
C ASP A 80 25.64 5.50 17.98
N TRP A 81 26.86 6.00 17.80
CA TRP A 81 28.07 5.49 18.47
C TRP A 81 28.19 5.90 19.95
N SER A 82 27.28 6.75 20.45
CA SER A 82 27.24 7.20 21.87
C SER A 82 25.89 6.89 22.52
N PRO A 83 25.45 5.61 22.54
CA PRO A 83 24.14 5.21 23.04
C PRO A 83 24.00 5.54 24.53
N VAL A 84 23.03 6.42 24.82
CA VAL A 84 22.81 7.07 26.13
C VAL A 84 22.57 6.11 27.29
N THR A 85 22.03 4.92 27.00
CA THR A 85 21.53 3.94 27.97
C THR A 85 22.64 3.09 28.62
N THR A 86 23.90 3.44 28.38
CA THR A 86 25.08 2.63 28.71
C THR A 86 26.23 3.46 29.26
N ARG A 87 26.52 3.32 30.56
CA ARG A 87 27.81 3.69 31.15
C ARG A 87 28.79 2.51 30.94
N GLY A 88 30.04 2.77 30.56
CA GLY A 88 31.09 1.75 30.43
C GLY A 88 31.35 1.25 29.00
N GLN A 89 31.74 -0.02 28.86
CA GLN A 89 32.34 -0.69 27.69
C GLN A 89 31.43 -0.82 26.42
N THR A 90 30.48 0.08 26.24
CA THR A 90 29.49 0.04 25.13
C THR A 90 29.36 1.35 24.35
N VAL A 91 30.10 2.39 24.75
CA VAL A 91 30.46 3.49 23.85
C VAL A 91 31.30 2.91 22.70
N ASN A 92 31.10 3.41 21.47
CA ASN A 92 31.78 2.95 20.26
C ASN A 92 31.53 1.48 19.85
N LYS A 93 30.42 0.84 20.29
CA LYS A 93 30.00 -0.50 19.82
C LYS A 93 28.69 -0.50 19.04
N VAL A 94 28.59 -1.37 18.01
CA VAL A 94 27.34 -1.69 17.29
C VAL A 94 26.59 -2.80 18.01
N LEU A 95 25.32 -2.62 18.37
CA LEU A 95 24.51 -3.69 18.97
C LEU A 95 23.95 -4.63 17.90
N LEU A 96 24.27 -5.92 17.96
CA LEU A 96 23.79 -6.96 17.04
C LEU A 96 22.76 -7.87 17.72
N PRO A 97 21.44 -7.59 17.60
CA PRO A 97 20.36 -8.35 18.23
C PRO A 97 20.05 -9.67 17.48
N ILE A 98 21.06 -10.53 17.30
CA ILE A 98 20.97 -11.76 16.49
C ILE A 98 20.81 -13.05 17.30
N LEU A 99 21.05 -13.04 18.61
CA LEU A 99 21.05 -14.25 19.43
C LEU A 99 19.63 -14.76 19.67
N GLY A 100 19.45 -16.09 19.58
CA GLY A 100 18.17 -16.76 19.80
C GLY A 100 17.73 -16.82 21.27
N LYS A 101 18.67 -16.63 22.20
CA LYS A 101 18.49 -16.63 23.66
C LYS A 101 19.34 -15.50 24.32
N PRO A 102 19.26 -15.27 25.65
CA PRO A 102 20.16 -14.37 26.37
C PRO A 102 21.66 -14.63 26.15
N TYR A 103 22.48 -13.58 26.26
CA TYR A 103 23.91 -13.64 25.91
C TYR A 103 24.69 -14.70 26.71
N GLY A 104 24.57 -14.69 28.05
CA GLY A 104 25.26 -15.67 28.91
C GLY A 104 24.87 -17.09 28.56
N GLU A 105 23.56 -17.39 28.46
CA GLU A 105 23.07 -18.71 28.06
C GLU A 105 23.63 -19.16 26.70
N ALA A 106 23.79 -18.25 25.72
CA ALA A 106 24.32 -18.59 24.39
C ALA A 106 25.82 -18.91 24.44
N LEU A 107 26.56 -18.21 25.30
CA LEU A 107 27.98 -18.41 25.54
C LEU A 107 28.24 -19.72 26.32
N GLU A 108 27.51 -19.93 27.42
CA GLU A 108 27.52 -21.15 28.24
C GLU A 108 27.03 -22.39 27.48
N SER A 109 26.21 -22.22 26.44
CA SER A 109 25.81 -23.30 25.54
C SER A 109 26.86 -23.64 24.46
N HIS A 110 27.99 -22.93 24.41
CA HIS A 110 28.99 -22.99 23.35
C HIS A 110 28.41 -22.79 21.92
N GLU A 111 27.31 -22.03 21.78
CA GLU A 111 26.70 -21.69 20.48
C GLU A 111 27.51 -20.63 19.72
N ILE A 112 28.29 -19.83 20.46
CA ILE A 112 29.26 -18.88 19.93
C ILE A 112 30.62 -19.57 19.96
N GLN A 113 31.35 -19.58 18.83
CA GLN A 113 32.65 -20.22 18.73
C GLN A 113 33.63 -19.37 17.94
N LEU A 114 34.87 -19.26 18.41
CA LEU A 114 36.00 -18.74 17.65
C LEU A 114 36.43 -19.74 16.57
N GLY A 115 36.74 -19.24 15.37
CA GLY A 115 37.34 -19.97 14.27
C GLY A 115 38.37 -19.12 13.51
N PHE A 116 39.11 -19.76 12.60
CA PHE A 116 40.15 -19.14 11.77
C PHE A 116 40.15 -19.76 10.37
N ASP A 117 40.23 -18.94 9.34
CA ASP A 117 40.52 -19.35 7.95
C ASP A 117 41.25 -18.25 7.18
N ALA A 118 41.27 -18.33 5.84
CA ALA A 118 41.92 -17.34 4.97
C ALA A 118 41.36 -15.91 5.10
N GLU A 119 40.13 -15.75 5.61
CA GLU A 119 39.54 -14.43 5.92
C GLU A 119 39.91 -13.93 7.33
N GLY A 120 40.71 -14.70 8.07
CA GLY A 120 41.21 -14.39 9.42
C GLY A 120 40.41 -15.05 10.54
N PHE A 121 40.52 -14.50 11.74
CA PHE A 121 39.71 -14.93 12.88
C PHE A 121 38.26 -14.41 12.77
N PHE A 122 37.31 -15.26 13.14
CA PHE A 122 35.89 -14.95 13.18
C PHE A 122 35.20 -15.61 14.37
N PHE A 123 34.11 -15.00 14.84
CA PHE A 123 33.13 -15.67 15.67
C PHE A 123 32.05 -16.28 14.78
N ARG A 124 31.64 -17.51 15.10
CA ARG A 124 30.55 -18.24 14.47
C ARG A 124 29.37 -18.36 15.44
N TYR A 125 28.17 -18.00 15.00
CA TYR A 125 26.90 -18.27 15.68
C TYR A 125 25.94 -18.97 14.71
N TYR A 126 25.85 -20.29 14.82
CA TYR A 126 25.35 -21.19 13.76
C TYR A 126 26.01 -20.87 12.41
N GLU A 127 25.24 -20.53 11.37
CA GLU A 127 25.78 -20.15 10.04
C GLU A 127 26.35 -18.72 10.01
N THR A 128 26.11 -17.89 11.03
CA THR A 128 26.51 -16.48 11.02
C THR A 128 27.99 -16.33 11.36
N ARG A 129 28.79 -15.84 10.41
CA ARG A 129 30.19 -15.45 10.65
C ARG A 129 30.27 -13.95 10.94
N LEU A 130 31.04 -13.57 11.96
CA LEU A 130 31.32 -12.18 12.34
C LEU A 130 32.83 -11.99 12.52
N PRO A 131 33.42 -10.87 12.08
CA PRO A 131 34.87 -10.70 12.05
C PRO A 131 35.42 -10.47 13.46
N LEU A 132 36.60 -11.02 13.75
CA LEU A 132 37.40 -10.54 14.89
C LEU A 132 38.08 -9.22 14.51
N ALA A 133 38.06 -8.23 15.39
CA ALA A 133 38.69 -6.94 15.17
C ALA A 133 40.24 -7.06 15.23
N PRO A 134 41.00 -6.38 14.36
CA PRO A 134 42.45 -6.61 14.21
C PRO A 134 43.25 -6.49 15.51
N GLN A 135 42.93 -5.52 16.37
CA GLN A 135 43.58 -5.34 17.67
C GLN A 135 43.36 -6.50 18.66
N SER A 136 42.40 -7.39 18.40
CA SER A 136 42.14 -8.58 19.22
C SER A 136 42.97 -9.79 18.80
N TYR A 137 43.57 -9.79 17.60
CA TYR A 137 44.35 -10.93 17.09
C TYR A 137 45.51 -11.26 18.02
N ALA A 138 46.18 -10.23 18.56
CA ALA A 138 47.27 -10.38 19.51
C ALA A 138 46.88 -11.22 20.75
N ARG A 139 45.63 -11.16 21.24
CA ARG A 139 45.20 -11.97 22.40
C ARG A 139 45.13 -13.46 22.09
N VAL A 140 44.79 -13.83 20.85
CA VAL A 140 44.72 -15.22 20.37
C VAL A 140 46.10 -15.72 19.93
N VAL A 141 46.91 -14.88 19.29
CA VAL A 141 48.24 -15.28 18.82
C VAL A 141 49.25 -15.42 19.98
N ARG A 142 49.17 -14.62 21.06
CA ARG A 142 49.98 -14.86 22.29
C ARG A 142 49.73 -16.26 22.87
N GLU A 143 48.46 -16.64 22.99
CA GLU A 143 48.01 -17.97 23.45
C GLU A 143 48.53 -19.14 22.58
N CYS A 144 48.87 -18.86 21.31
CA CYS A 144 49.58 -19.79 20.43
C CYS A 144 51.11 -19.74 20.67
N VAL A 145 51.71 -18.56 20.62
CA VAL A 145 53.16 -18.29 20.76
C VAL A 145 53.73 -18.80 22.08
N ASP A 146 53.01 -18.65 23.19
CA ASP A 146 53.39 -19.17 24.51
C ASP A 146 53.47 -20.72 24.56
N SER A 147 52.97 -21.40 23.52
CA SER A 147 53.04 -22.86 23.35
C SER A 147 53.96 -23.34 22.21
N LEU A 148 54.73 -22.42 21.61
CA LEU A 148 55.74 -22.71 20.57
C LEU A 148 57.17 -22.74 21.14
N PRO A 149 58.12 -23.46 20.49
CA PRO A 149 59.55 -23.28 20.75
C PRO A 149 59.99 -21.82 20.54
N ASN A 150 61.04 -21.37 21.23
CA ASN A 150 61.57 -20.00 21.09
C ASN A 150 62.42 -19.80 19.82
N GLU A 151 62.03 -20.41 18.69
CA GLU A 151 62.82 -20.48 17.45
C GLU A 151 61.91 -20.32 16.21
N GLY A 152 62.51 -19.93 15.08
CA GLY A 152 61.82 -19.87 13.78
C GLY A 152 60.60 -18.94 13.77
N VAL A 153 59.47 -19.47 13.31
CA VAL A 153 58.17 -18.76 13.18
C VAL A 153 57.71 -18.10 14.49
N ALA A 154 58.10 -18.62 15.66
CA ALA A 154 57.75 -18.02 16.95
C ALA A 154 58.44 -16.67 17.22
N ILE A 155 59.41 -16.26 16.39
CA ILE A 155 60.05 -14.93 16.42
C ILE A 155 59.25 -13.96 15.53
N GLU A 156 58.98 -14.35 14.28
CA GLU A 156 58.12 -13.59 13.33
C GLU A 156 56.75 -13.26 13.94
N LEU A 157 56.17 -14.20 14.67
CA LEU A 157 54.90 -14.01 15.38
C LEU A 157 54.99 -13.13 16.62
N ARG A 158 56.16 -13.00 17.27
CA ARG A 158 56.33 -12.08 18.41
C ARG A 158 56.45 -10.64 17.94
N GLU A 159 57.27 -10.38 16.93
CA GLU A 159 57.38 -9.05 16.32
C GLU A 159 56.02 -8.52 15.83
N LEU A 160 55.19 -9.42 15.27
CA LEU A 160 53.83 -9.14 14.80
C LEU A 160 52.80 -8.84 15.93
N VAL A 161 53.13 -9.12 17.19
CA VAL A 161 52.18 -9.19 18.33
C VAL A 161 52.63 -8.39 19.56
N GLU A 162 53.92 -8.09 19.66
CA GLU A 162 54.56 -7.18 20.61
C GLU A 162 54.70 -5.76 20.02
N GLY A 163 54.58 -5.61 18.69
CA GLY A 163 54.50 -4.32 18.03
C GLY A 163 53.23 -3.55 18.40
N ASP A 164 53.35 -2.61 19.33
CA ASP A 164 52.27 -1.77 19.90
C ASP A 164 51.65 -0.74 18.90
N GLN A 165 51.85 -0.96 17.60
CA GLN A 165 51.23 -0.19 16.52
C GLN A 165 49.82 -0.73 16.25
N ALA A 166 48.81 0.14 16.30
CA ALA A 166 47.45 -0.22 15.91
C ALA A 166 47.41 -0.61 14.42
N VAL A 167 47.37 -1.90 14.11
CA VAL A 167 47.57 -2.49 12.77
C VAL A 167 46.60 -1.86 11.75
N PRO A 168 47.05 -0.95 10.86
CA PRO A 168 46.14 -0.22 9.96
C PRO A 168 45.66 -1.05 8.77
N ASN A 169 46.29 -2.21 8.55
CA ASN A 169 46.09 -3.07 7.39
C ASN A 169 45.73 -4.49 7.87
N SER A 170 44.46 -4.69 8.21
CA SER A 170 43.92 -5.99 8.65
C SER A 170 44.20 -7.11 7.63
N LYS A 171 44.22 -6.77 6.33
CA LYS A 171 44.50 -7.70 5.24
C LYS A 171 45.91 -8.31 5.32
N PHE A 172 46.96 -7.49 5.52
CA PHE A 172 48.34 -8.01 5.61
C PHE A 172 48.52 -8.96 6.80
N LEU A 173 47.89 -8.66 7.94
CA LEU A 173 47.90 -9.51 9.13
C LEU A 173 47.23 -10.87 8.85
N LYS A 174 46.09 -10.88 8.16
CA LYS A 174 45.37 -12.09 7.75
C LYS A 174 46.18 -12.93 6.76
N GLU A 175 46.67 -12.32 5.68
CA GLU A 175 47.48 -13.00 4.66
C GLU A 175 48.77 -13.60 5.25
N THR A 176 49.41 -12.89 6.20
CA THR A 176 50.61 -13.38 6.90
C THR A 176 50.30 -14.58 7.78
N LEU A 177 49.28 -14.48 8.66
CA LEU A 177 48.91 -15.57 9.55
C LEU A 177 48.38 -16.80 8.79
N TRP A 178 47.63 -16.60 7.70
CA TRP A 178 47.15 -17.70 6.86
C TRP A 178 48.30 -18.40 6.13
N ARG A 179 49.24 -17.64 5.53
CA ARG A 179 50.47 -18.20 4.93
C ARG A 179 51.23 -19.07 5.92
N ILE A 180 51.42 -18.61 7.15
CA ILE A 180 52.15 -19.36 8.18
C ILE A 180 51.33 -20.60 8.61
N TYR A 181 50.00 -20.50 8.71
CA TYR A 181 49.11 -21.63 9.03
C TYR A 181 49.11 -22.74 7.97
N GLU A 182 49.21 -22.40 6.69
CA GLU A 182 49.37 -23.37 5.61
C GLU A 182 50.78 -23.99 5.54
N GLN A 183 51.81 -23.23 5.93
CA GLN A 183 53.22 -23.61 5.72
C GLN A 183 53.90 -24.26 6.95
N ASP A 184 53.51 -23.92 8.16
CA ASP A 184 54.10 -24.42 9.42
C ASP A 184 53.09 -25.26 10.22
N GLU A 185 53.32 -26.57 10.26
CA GLU A 185 52.48 -27.51 11.00
C GLU A 185 52.55 -27.31 12.53
N THR A 186 53.66 -26.79 13.07
CA THR A 186 53.84 -26.51 14.49
C THR A 186 52.97 -25.32 14.92
N PHE A 187 53.02 -24.23 14.14
CA PHE A 187 52.12 -23.08 14.32
C PHE A 187 50.67 -23.48 14.16
N ARG A 188 50.30 -24.21 13.10
CA ARG A 188 48.93 -24.71 12.91
C ARG A 188 48.43 -25.50 14.13
N LYS A 189 49.19 -26.52 14.56
CA LYS A 189 48.85 -27.32 15.76
C LYS A 189 48.79 -26.49 17.04
N ALA A 190 49.59 -25.43 17.19
CA ALA A 190 49.52 -24.53 18.34
C ALA A 190 48.31 -23.60 18.29
N LEU A 191 47.97 -23.06 17.11
CA LEU A 191 46.81 -22.20 16.91
C LEU A 191 45.49 -22.96 17.06
N ASP A 192 45.39 -24.16 16.49
CA ASP A 192 44.24 -25.06 16.65
C ASP A 192 43.96 -25.29 18.15
N ARG A 193 45.02 -25.57 18.93
CA ARG A 193 44.93 -25.74 20.40
C ARG A 193 44.60 -24.44 21.14
N ALA A 194 45.00 -23.28 20.65
CA ALA A 194 44.60 -21.99 21.25
C ALA A 194 43.11 -21.71 21.00
N ILE A 195 42.62 -21.93 19.77
CA ILE A 195 41.21 -21.79 19.40
C ILE A 195 40.33 -22.74 20.23
N VAL A 196 40.75 -23.99 20.44
CA VAL A 196 40.05 -24.93 21.34
C VAL A 196 39.98 -24.38 22.78
N ARG A 197 41.09 -23.88 23.36
CA ARG A 197 41.07 -23.30 24.71
C ARG A 197 40.13 -22.09 24.84
N PHE A 198 40.04 -21.22 23.83
CA PHE A 198 39.05 -20.15 23.80
C PHE A 198 37.60 -20.68 23.71
N ASN A 199 37.35 -21.75 22.95
CA ASN A 199 36.02 -22.33 22.82
C ASN A 199 35.56 -23.15 24.05
N GLU A 200 36.51 -23.67 24.83
CA GLU A 200 36.24 -24.37 26.10
C GLU A 200 36.09 -23.40 27.28
N SER A 201 36.79 -22.26 27.29
CA SER A 201 36.78 -21.28 28.37
C SER A 201 35.80 -20.14 28.11
N VAL A 202 34.63 -20.21 28.76
CA VAL A 202 33.58 -19.16 28.73
C VAL A 202 34.16 -17.77 29.05
N ASP A 203 34.96 -17.64 30.11
CA ASP A 203 35.56 -16.36 30.53
C ASP A 203 36.54 -15.78 29.50
N ALA A 204 37.35 -16.64 28.87
CA ALA A 204 38.30 -16.21 27.83
C ALA A 204 37.58 -15.80 26.54
N LEU A 205 36.47 -16.47 26.21
CA LEU A 205 35.63 -16.12 25.08
C LEU A 205 34.85 -14.82 25.33
N ASP A 206 34.42 -14.55 26.57
CA ASP A 206 33.76 -13.31 26.97
C ASP A 206 34.72 -12.11 26.88
N ASP A 207 35.93 -12.20 27.45
CA ASP A 207 36.96 -11.16 27.30
C ASP A 207 37.31 -10.89 25.84
N LEU A 208 37.34 -11.93 24.99
CA LEU A 208 37.57 -11.76 23.56
C LEU A 208 36.37 -11.10 22.85
N LEU A 209 35.14 -11.48 23.17
CA LEU A 209 33.92 -10.85 22.64
C LEU A 209 33.78 -9.39 23.07
N ASP A 210 34.14 -9.05 24.31
CA ASP A 210 34.01 -7.69 24.82
C ASP A 210 35.16 -6.75 24.35
N ARG A 211 36.13 -7.25 23.59
CA ARG A 211 37.11 -6.45 22.81
C ARG A 211 36.61 -6.01 21.42
N GLN A 212 35.46 -6.49 20.97
CA GLN A 212 34.95 -6.23 19.62
C GLN A 212 34.24 -4.88 19.48
N TRP A 213 34.24 -4.32 18.26
CA TRP A 213 33.48 -3.11 17.89
C TRP A 213 31.97 -3.34 17.77
N TYR A 214 31.50 -4.54 18.09
CA TYR A 214 30.10 -4.90 18.20
C TYR A 214 29.82 -5.64 19.51
N ARG A 215 28.54 -5.72 19.87
CA ARG A 215 28.04 -6.47 21.01
C ARG A 215 26.90 -7.37 20.58
N LEU A 216 27.05 -8.68 20.82
CA LEU A 216 25.98 -9.65 20.58
C LEU A 216 24.84 -9.47 21.60
N ALA A 217 23.61 -9.63 21.14
CA ALA A 217 22.42 -9.37 21.92
C ALA A 217 21.27 -10.33 21.57
N TYR A 218 20.44 -10.62 22.57
CA TYR A 218 19.18 -11.35 22.39
C TYR A 218 18.23 -10.54 21.51
N TRP A 219 17.63 -11.15 20.49
CA TRP A 219 16.84 -10.43 19.48
C TRP A 219 15.71 -9.56 20.06
N ARG A 220 15.09 -9.99 21.17
CA ARG A 220 14.01 -9.24 21.84
C ARG A 220 14.43 -7.89 22.44
N ILE A 221 15.72 -7.61 22.66
CA ILE A 221 16.15 -6.29 23.19
C ILE A 221 16.38 -5.24 22.09
N ALA A 222 16.16 -5.58 20.81
CA ALA A 222 16.34 -4.66 19.68
C ALA A 222 15.54 -3.35 19.86
N SER A 223 14.23 -3.42 20.08
CA SER A 223 13.35 -2.25 20.16
C SER A 223 13.60 -1.31 21.35
N HIS A 224 14.45 -1.70 22.30
CA HIS A 224 14.85 -0.89 23.45
C HIS A 224 16.29 -0.37 23.37
N LYS A 225 17.20 -1.08 22.69
CA LYS A 225 18.66 -0.83 22.78
C LYS A 225 19.40 -0.74 21.44
N ILE A 226 18.77 -1.02 20.30
CA ILE A 226 19.44 -0.93 19.00
C ILE A 226 19.92 0.50 18.74
N ASN A 227 21.15 0.63 18.25
CA ASN A 227 21.82 1.92 18.05
C ASN A 227 22.11 2.22 16.57
N TYR A 228 21.32 1.69 15.65
CA TYR A 228 21.32 2.12 14.25
C TYR A 228 19.89 2.27 13.72
N ARG A 229 19.70 3.17 12.73
CA ARG A 229 18.41 3.30 12.04
C ARG A 229 18.14 2.01 11.24
N ARG A 230 16.92 1.49 11.37
CA ARG A 230 16.40 0.34 10.61
C ARG A 230 15.46 0.78 9.50
N PHE A 231 15.28 -0.08 8.48
CA PHE A 231 14.04 -0.09 7.70
C PHE A 231 12.90 -0.67 8.56
N PHE A 232 11.88 0.14 8.81
CA PHE A 232 10.86 -0.12 9.86
C PHE A 232 11.49 -0.64 11.16
N ASP A 233 11.06 -1.82 11.62
CA ASP A 233 11.53 -2.55 12.80
C ASP A 233 12.54 -3.66 12.46
N VAL A 234 12.82 -3.90 11.18
CA VAL A 234 13.65 -5.01 10.69
C VAL A 234 15.12 -4.81 11.06
N THR A 235 15.64 -5.67 11.95
CA THR A 235 17.04 -5.66 12.41
C THR A 235 18.02 -5.84 11.27
N ASP A 236 17.68 -6.72 10.32
CA ASP A 236 18.58 -7.18 9.27
C ASP A 236 18.74 -6.17 8.10
N LEU A 237 18.17 -4.97 8.24
CA LEU A 237 18.16 -3.91 7.23
C LEU A 237 18.60 -2.57 7.85
N VAL A 238 19.88 -2.23 7.70
CA VAL A 238 20.50 -1.02 8.25
C VAL A 238 20.32 0.18 7.33
N GLY A 239 19.97 1.33 7.91
CA GLY A 239 19.76 2.59 7.20
C GLY A 239 21.07 3.18 6.67
N VAL A 240 21.08 3.53 5.38
CA VAL A 240 22.21 4.12 4.66
C VAL A 240 22.07 5.64 4.62
N ARG A 241 23.19 6.34 4.70
CA ARG A 241 23.31 7.80 4.78
C ARG A 241 23.49 8.45 3.40
N VAL A 242 22.54 8.23 2.49
CA VAL A 242 22.58 8.77 1.11
C VAL A 242 22.42 10.30 1.01
N GLU A 243 22.29 11.01 2.12
CA GLU A 243 22.48 12.46 2.18
C GLU A 243 23.97 12.87 2.11
N ASN A 244 24.90 11.98 2.48
CA ASN A 244 26.33 12.19 2.27
C ASN A 244 26.66 12.05 0.76
N PRO A 245 27.31 13.03 0.13
CA PRO A 245 27.68 12.98 -1.29
C PRO A 245 28.46 11.73 -1.70
N GLU A 246 29.42 11.26 -0.89
CA GLU A 246 30.23 10.07 -1.18
C GLU A 246 29.38 8.80 -1.19
N VAL A 247 28.53 8.65 -0.17
CA VAL A 247 27.63 7.49 0.01
C VAL A 247 26.62 7.43 -1.12
N PHE A 248 26.11 8.57 -1.58
CA PHE A 248 25.28 8.66 -2.78
C PHE A 248 26.02 8.14 -4.03
N GLU A 249 27.28 8.54 -4.26
CA GLU A 249 28.04 8.08 -5.43
C GLU A 249 28.33 6.58 -5.35
N ALA A 250 28.72 6.09 -4.18
CA ALA A 250 29.02 4.68 -3.97
C ALA A 250 27.78 3.79 -4.09
N ARG A 251 26.62 4.23 -3.56
CA ARG A 251 25.35 3.48 -3.61
C ARG A 251 24.75 3.43 -5.01
N ASN A 252 24.88 4.51 -5.79
CA ASN A 252 24.21 4.62 -7.09
C ASN A 252 25.08 4.19 -8.28
N ARG A 253 26.36 3.86 -8.08
CA ARG A 253 27.33 3.60 -9.17
C ARG A 253 26.80 2.69 -10.28
N ARG A 254 26.47 1.42 -10.00
CA ARG A 254 26.01 0.48 -11.03
C ARG A 254 24.68 0.94 -11.66
N THR A 255 23.79 1.58 -10.90
CA THR A 255 22.55 2.19 -11.45
C THR A 255 22.87 3.29 -12.47
N LEU A 256 23.79 4.20 -12.16
CA LEU A 256 24.20 5.29 -13.05
C LEU A 256 24.90 4.76 -14.31
N GLU A 257 25.77 3.75 -14.16
CA GLU A 257 26.41 3.06 -15.29
C GLU A 257 25.37 2.42 -16.21
N LEU A 258 24.41 1.63 -15.68
CA LEU A 258 23.37 0.98 -16.48
C LEU A 258 22.45 1.98 -17.21
N ILE A 259 22.26 3.19 -16.68
CA ILE A 259 21.54 4.26 -17.38
C ILE A 259 22.43 4.89 -18.47
N ALA A 260 23.71 5.12 -18.21
CA ALA A 260 24.66 5.63 -19.21
C ALA A 260 24.93 4.62 -20.35
N GLU A 261 24.90 3.32 -20.06
CA GLU A 261 24.88 2.22 -21.03
C GLU A 261 23.57 2.17 -21.86
N GLY A 262 22.54 2.94 -21.49
CA GLY A 262 21.22 2.94 -22.12
C GLY A 262 20.38 1.69 -21.81
N LYS A 263 20.77 0.90 -20.81
CA LYS A 263 20.08 -0.35 -20.42
C LYS A 263 18.84 -0.12 -19.58
N VAL A 264 18.80 0.98 -18.82
CA VAL A 264 17.69 1.39 -17.94
C VAL A 264 17.09 2.71 -18.45
N THR A 265 15.76 2.77 -18.54
CA THR A 265 15.02 3.92 -19.12
C THR A 265 14.17 4.69 -18.11
N GLY A 266 14.14 4.24 -16.85
CA GLY A 266 13.42 4.90 -15.76
C GLY A 266 13.76 4.27 -14.41
N LEU A 267 13.46 4.97 -13.30
CA LEU A 267 13.63 4.47 -11.94
C LEU A 267 12.32 4.46 -11.13
N ARG A 268 12.07 3.39 -10.36
CA ARG A 268 11.14 3.38 -9.22
C ARG A 268 11.98 3.49 -7.95
N ILE A 269 11.71 4.49 -7.11
CA ILE A 269 12.47 4.73 -5.89
C ILE A 269 11.72 4.12 -4.70
N ASP A 270 12.34 3.14 -4.05
CA ASP A 270 11.86 2.51 -2.82
C ASP A 270 11.89 3.48 -1.62
N HIS A 271 10.82 3.48 -0.83
CA HIS A 271 10.74 4.08 0.50
C HIS A 271 11.37 5.48 0.62
N ILE A 272 10.99 6.40 -0.27
CA ILE A 272 11.57 7.77 -0.34
C ILE A 272 11.46 8.52 0.99
N ASP A 273 10.38 8.28 1.74
CA ASP A 273 10.09 8.94 3.01
C ASP A 273 11.02 8.52 4.16
N GLY A 274 11.83 7.46 4.00
CA GLY A 274 12.89 7.10 4.95
C GLY A 274 14.15 7.98 4.87
N LEU A 275 14.34 8.71 3.77
CA LEU A 275 15.54 9.52 3.54
C LEU A 275 15.58 10.80 4.39
N TYR A 276 16.77 11.31 4.67
CA TYR A 276 16.95 12.53 5.47
C TYR A 276 16.43 13.77 4.73
N ASP A 277 16.96 14.04 3.53
CA ASP A 277 16.44 15.03 2.57
C ASP A 277 16.00 14.33 1.27
N PRO A 278 14.74 13.86 1.15
CA PRO A 278 14.26 13.15 -0.03
C PRO A 278 14.19 14.04 -1.27
N ILE A 279 13.85 15.32 -1.11
CA ILE A 279 13.77 16.30 -2.21
C ILE A 279 15.18 16.62 -2.73
N GLY A 280 16.14 16.86 -1.84
CA GLY A 280 17.55 17.04 -2.20
C GLY A 280 18.16 15.80 -2.86
N HIS A 281 17.81 14.60 -2.40
CA HIS A 281 18.24 13.34 -3.01
C HIS A 281 17.71 13.19 -4.46
N MET A 282 16.43 13.50 -4.71
CA MET A 282 15.85 13.50 -6.06
C MET A 282 16.44 14.60 -6.96
N ARG A 283 16.68 15.81 -6.43
CA ARG A 283 17.37 16.89 -7.17
C ARG A 283 18.79 16.47 -7.56
N LYS A 284 19.57 15.88 -6.64
CA LYS A 284 20.90 15.35 -6.97
C LYS A 284 20.82 14.22 -8.01
N LEU A 285 19.80 13.36 -7.96
CA LEU A 285 19.64 12.26 -8.91
C LEU A 285 19.32 12.76 -10.33
N GLN A 286 18.35 13.68 -10.50
CA GLN A 286 18.07 14.28 -11.81
C GLN A 286 19.28 15.01 -12.40
N LEU A 287 19.99 15.81 -11.58
CA LEU A 287 21.24 16.48 -12.00
C LEU A 287 22.35 15.50 -12.44
N ARG A 288 22.25 14.22 -12.08
CA ARG A 288 23.21 13.16 -12.46
C ARG A 288 22.75 12.25 -13.60
N LEU A 289 21.46 12.26 -13.92
CA LEU A 289 20.86 11.50 -15.03
C LEU A 289 20.56 12.37 -16.26
N GLY A 290 20.59 13.69 -16.11
CA GLY A 290 20.01 14.63 -17.06
C GLY A 290 18.58 14.99 -16.64
N GLU A 291 18.23 16.27 -16.77
CA GLU A 291 16.92 16.77 -16.32
C GLU A 291 15.77 16.06 -17.05
N ASN A 292 14.73 15.70 -16.28
CA ASN A 292 13.53 15.00 -16.74
C ASN A 292 13.73 13.51 -17.08
N PHE A 293 14.73 12.86 -16.49
CA PHE A 293 14.76 11.39 -16.48
C PHE A 293 13.50 10.84 -15.79
N TYR A 294 12.94 9.74 -16.31
CA TYR A 294 11.69 9.18 -15.78
C TYR A 294 11.91 8.55 -14.39
N ILE A 295 11.31 9.14 -13.37
CA ILE A 295 11.43 8.68 -11.98
C ILE A 295 10.04 8.67 -11.34
N VAL A 296 9.65 7.56 -10.72
CA VAL A 296 8.43 7.46 -9.89
C VAL A 296 8.78 7.06 -8.46
N LEU A 297 8.06 7.61 -7.51
CA LEU A 297 8.32 7.43 -6.08
C LEU A 297 7.35 6.42 -5.46
N GLU A 298 7.87 5.45 -4.70
CA GLU A 298 7.07 4.86 -3.65
C GLU A 298 6.90 5.89 -2.53
N LYS A 299 5.79 6.63 -2.59
CA LYS A 299 5.32 7.55 -1.56
C LYS A 299 3.83 7.32 -1.39
N ILE A 300 3.40 7.05 -0.16
CA ILE A 300 1.99 6.88 0.16
C ILE A 300 1.41 8.26 0.46
N LEU A 301 0.36 8.64 -0.27
CA LEU A 301 -0.40 9.87 -0.04
C LEU A 301 -1.62 9.52 0.82
N GLU A 302 -1.78 10.22 1.94
CA GLU A 302 -3.02 10.15 2.73
C GLU A 302 -4.17 10.88 2.02
N HIS A 303 -5.42 10.65 2.43
CA HIS A 303 -6.57 11.23 1.73
C HIS A 303 -6.54 12.78 1.76
N GLY A 304 -6.40 13.38 0.57
CA GLY A 304 -6.28 14.83 0.40
C GLY A 304 -4.85 15.38 0.53
N GLU A 305 -3.83 14.53 0.72
CA GLU A 305 -2.43 14.90 0.53
C GLU A 305 -2.13 15.03 -0.98
N GLU A 306 -1.25 15.97 -1.35
CA GLU A 306 -0.70 16.08 -2.71
C GLU A 306 0.83 15.90 -2.64
N LEU A 307 1.42 15.21 -3.63
CA LEU A 307 2.87 15.06 -3.73
C LEU A 307 3.51 16.47 -3.85
N PRO A 308 4.54 16.83 -3.05
CA PRO A 308 5.14 18.16 -3.13
C PRO A 308 5.69 18.46 -4.53
N SER A 309 5.27 19.59 -5.10
CA SER A 309 5.72 20.09 -6.43
C SER A 309 7.24 20.27 -6.54
N ASP A 310 7.93 20.34 -5.40
CA ASP A 310 9.37 20.49 -5.29
C ASP A 310 10.16 19.21 -5.66
N PHE A 311 9.49 18.05 -5.76
CA PHE A 311 10.08 16.81 -6.26
C PHE A 311 10.21 16.81 -7.79
N PRO A 312 11.42 16.73 -8.36
CA PRO A 312 11.61 16.67 -9.81
C PRO A 312 11.43 15.21 -10.30
N VAL A 313 10.19 14.76 -10.34
CA VAL A 313 9.79 13.36 -10.64
C VAL A 313 8.57 13.31 -11.56
N SER A 314 8.28 12.13 -12.11
CA SER A 314 7.12 11.88 -12.96
C SER A 314 5.83 11.60 -12.20
N GLY A 315 5.92 11.20 -10.93
CA GLY A 315 4.80 10.97 -10.01
C GLY A 315 5.08 9.90 -8.95
N THR A 316 4.02 9.23 -8.49
CA THR A 316 4.03 8.14 -7.51
C THR A 316 3.98 6.77 -8.19
N THR A 317 4.11 5.69 -7.40
CA THR A 317 3.79 4.32 -7.82
C THR A 317 2.28 3.99 -7.85
N GLY A 318 1.39 4.97 -7.68
CA GLY A 318 -0.04 4.80 -8.02
C GLY A 318 -0.97 4.27 -6.92
N TYR A 319 -0.56 4.27 -5.65
CA TYR A 319 -1.44 3.92 -4.51
C TYR A 319 -2.57 4.95 -4.30
N ASP A 320 -2.29 6.20 -4.64
CA ASP A 320 -3.26 7.30 -4.75
C ASP A 320 -4.34 7.05 -5.82
N PHE A 321 -3.97 6.49 -6.98
CA PHE A 321 -4.93 6.03 -7.99
C PHE A 321 -5.70 4.80 -7.51
N LEU A 322 -5.03 3.89 -6.78
CA LEU A 322 -5.62 2.66 -6.25
C LEU A 322 -6.79 2.97 -5.31
N ASP A 323 -6.62 3.86 -4.32
CA ASP A 323 -7.72 4.28 -3.45
C ASP A 323 -8.84 4.99 -4.24
N ALA A 324 -8.46 5.98 -5.05
CA ALA A 324 -9.40 6.79 -5.82
C ALA A 324 -10.27 5.95 -6.77
N VAL A 325 -9.71 4.90 -7.41
CA VAL A 325 -10.48 4.00 -8.29
C VAL A 325 -11.24 2.92 -7.51
N ASN A 326 -10.76 2.51 -6.33
CA ASN A 326 -11.45 1.58 -5.44
C ASN A 326 -12.73 2.20 -4.87
N ALA A 327 -12.68 3.50 -4.50
CA ALA A 327 -13.83 4.29 -4.06
C ALA A 327 -14.97 4.40 -5.10
N VAL A 328 -14.67 4.23 -6.40
CA VAL A 328 -15.69 4.17 -7.48
C VAL A 328 -16.62 2.95 -7.35
N PHE A 329 -16.21 1.89 -6.63
CA PHE A 329 -16.98 0.65 -6.52
C PHE A 329 -17.66 0.44 -5.16
N VAL A 330 -17.62 1.43 -4.27
CA VAL A 330 -18.27 1.40 -2.96
C VAL A 330 -19.52 2.28 -2.96
N ASP A 331 -20.63 1.78 -2.42
CA ASP A 331 -21.81 2.60 -2.05
C ASP A 331 -21.60 3.18 -0.64
N SER A 332 -21.62 4.52 -0.53
CA SER A 332 -21.43 5.22 0.74
C SER A 332 -22.63 5.05 1.69
N ASN A 333 -23.85 4.89 1.18
CA ASN A 333 -25.04 4.60 2.00
C ASN A 333 -24.98 3.18 2.58
N GLY A 334 -24.51 2.24 1.76
CA GLY A 334 -24.29 0.87 2.16
C GLY A 334 -23.15 0.71 3.15
N LEU A 335 -22.04 1.44 2.95
CA LEU A 335 -20.92 1.47 3.90
C LEU A 335 -21.35 1.93 5.31
N GLN A 336 -22.26 2.91 5.42
CA GLN A 336 -22.83 3.31 6.72
C GLN A 336 -23.65 2.19 7.38
N GLN A 337 -24.40 1.40 6.60
CA GLN A 337 -25.13 0.24 7.12
C GLN A 337 -24.19 -0.91 7.51
N LEU A 338 -23.10 -1.11 6.78
CA LEU A 338 -22.02 -2.04 7.15
C LEU A 338 -21.35 -1.61 8.46
N ASP A 339 -21.04 -0.33 8.62
CA ASP A 339 -20.44 0.26 9.81
C ASP A 339 -21.33 0.11 11.05
N ALA A 340 -22.61 0.48 10.94
CA ALA A 340 -23.58 0.33 12.02
C ALA A 340 -23.75 -1.15 12.44
N PHE A 341 -23.73 -2.08 11.47
CA PHE A 341 -23.70 -3.50 11.78
C PHE A 341 -22.39 -3.93 12.45
N TYR A 342 -21.25 -3.54 11.90
CA TYR A 342 -19.92 -3.86 12.39
C TYR A 342 -19.76 -3.46 13.87
N ARG A 343 -20.15 -2.23 14.22
CA ARG A 343 -20.22 -1.75 15.61
C ARG A 343 -21.18 -2.60 16.45
N SER A 344 -22.37 -2.91 15.95
CA SER A 344 -23.35 -3.78 16.67
C SER A 344 -22.92 -5.24 16.85
N PHE A 345 -22.03 -5.76 15.99
CA PHE A 345 -21.61 -7.16 15.96
C PHE A 345 -20.31 -7.40 16.73
N THR A 346 -19.41 -6.42 16.74
CA THR A 346 -18.13 -6.47 17.46
C THR A 346 -18.18 -5.81 18.84
N GLY A 347 -19.14 -4.91 19.08
CA GLY A 347 -19.21 -4.10 20.28
C GLY A 347 -18.23 -2.92 20.29
N THR A 348 -17.49 -2.67 19.21
CA THR A 348 -16.55 -1.54 19.16
C THR A 348 -17.27 -0.19 19.11
N THR A 349 -16.77 0.75 19.91
CA THR A 349 -17.20 2.15 19.94
C THR A 349 -16.27 3.08 19.15
N ASP A 350 -15.06 2.62 18.87
CA ASP A 350 -13.94 3.48 18.53
C ASP A 350 -14.05 3.98 17.08
N SER A 351 -13.49 5.16 16.79
CA SER A 351 -13.30 5.61 15.41
C SER A 351 -12.05 4.98 14.80
N PHE A 352 -11.90 5.08 13.48
CA PHE A 352 -10.65 4.70 12.84
C PHE A 352 -9.48 5.56 13.36
N ASP A 353 -9.69 6.86 13.57
CA ASP A 353 -8.69 7.80 14.11
C ASP A 353 -8.22 7.42 15.53
N ASP A 354 -9.13 6.92 16.37
CA ASP A 354 -8.78 6.43 17.72
C ASP A 354 -7.91 5.19 17.65
N ILE A 355 -8.26 4.23 16.78
CA ILE A 355 -7.46 3.04 16.52
C ILE A 355 -6.10 3.44 15.94
N VAL A 356 -6.05 4.34 14.96
CA VAL A 356 -4.81 4.85 14.36
C VAL A 356 -3.89 5.49 15.41
N TYR A 357 -4.44 6.36 16.27
CA TYR A 357 -3.69 7.00 17.35
C TYR A 357 -3.14 5.98 18.35
N GLU A 358 -3.97 5.07 18.88
CA GLU A 358 -3.52 4.06 19.85
C GLU A 358 -2.52 3.08 19.24
N ARG A 359 -2.69 2.66 17.98
CA ARG A 359 -1.76 1.73 17.33
C ARG A 359 -0.45 2.41 16.91
N LYS A 360 -0.46 3.69 16.55
CA LYS A 360 0.78 4.50 16.43
C LYS A 360 1.54 4.55 17.76
N LYS A 361 0.86 4.77 18.88
CA LYS A 361 1.48 4.74 20.23
C LYS A 361 2.00 3.35 20.59
N GLN A 362 1.23 2.30 20.32
CA GLN A 362 1.64 0.91 20.53
C GLN A 362 2.95 0.58 19.80
N VAL A 363 3.08 0.92 18.51
CA VAL A 363 4.33 0.63 17.76
C VAL A 363 5.51 1.51 18.19
N ILE A 364 5.28 2.76 18.61
CA ILE A 364 6.33 3.59 19.23
C ILE A 364 6.88 2.89 20.49
N GLN A 365 6.00 2.35 21.33
CA GLN A 365 6.37 1.68 22.58
C GLN A 365 7.00 0.29 22.37
N GLU A 366 6.44 -0.54 21.48
CA GLU A 366 6.85 -1.94 21.29
C GLU A 366 8.04 -2.10 20.33
N LEU A 367 8.08 -1.32 19.24
CA LEU A 367 9.04 -1.50 18.14
C LEU A 367 10.17 -0.46 18.12
N PHE A 368 9.89 0.76 18.61
CA PHE A 368 10.74 1.95 18.38
C PHE A 368 11.14 2.74 19.65
N SER A 369 11.03 2.13 20.84
CA SER A 369 11.32 2.84 22.10
C SER A 369 12.79 3.23 22.29
N GLY A 370 13.71 2.68 21.49
CA GLY A 370 15.09 3.13 21.38
C GLY A 370 15.17 4.46 20.62
N GLU A 371 14.63 4.49 19.39
CA GLU A 371 14.61 5.67 18.53
C GLU A 371 13.85 6.85 19.17
N MET A 372 12.67 6.63 19.76
CA MET A 372 11.91 7.69 20.44
C MET A 372 12.67 8.29 21.63
N ARG A 373 13.43 7.46 22.38
CA ARG A 373 14.26 7.92 23.51
C ARG A 373 15.48 8.71 23.05
N SER A 374 16.05 8.36 21.89
CA SER A 374 17.12 9.16 21.26
C SER A 374 16.60 10.52 20.78
N LEU A 375 15.41 10.56 20.16
CA LEU A 375 14.71 11.81 19.81
C LEU A 375 14.41 12.65 21.07
N GLY A 376 13.87 12.05 22.13
CA GLY A 376 13.60 12.71 23.41
C GLY A 376 14.83 13.36 24.04
N LYS A 377 16.01 12.71 23.97
CA LYS A 377 17.28 13.35 24.39
C LYS A 377 17.64 14.55 23.52
N LYS A 378 17.51 14.45 22.19
CA LYS A 378 17.84 15.57 21.27
C LYS A 378 16.92 16.77 21.53
N LEU A 379 15.61 16.52 21.72
CA LEU A 379 14.64 17.53 22.12
C LEU A 379 14.96 18.14 23.50
N SER A 380 15.40 17.34 24.47
CA SER A 380 15.83 17.83 25.79
C SER A 380 17.09 18.70 25.72
N ALA A 381 18.06 18.39 24.85
CA ALA A 381 19.21 19.27 24.62
C ALA A 381 18.79 20.63 24.02
N ILE A 382 17.86 20.62 23.06
CA ILE A 382 17.26 21.85 22.51
C ILE A 382 16.50 22.64 23.60
N ALA A 383 15.75 21.96 24.46
CA ALA A 383 15.01 22.59 25.55
C ALA A 383 15.93 23.27 26.57
N MET A 384 17.11 22.73 26.87
CA MET A 384 18.08 23.35 27.79
C MET A 384 18.57 24.72 27.28
N ALA A 385 18.72 24.88 25.96
CA ALA A 385 19.12 26.14 25.34
C ALA A 385 18.03 27.22 25.49
N ASP A 386 16.75 26.87 25.28
CA ASP A 386 15.65 27.83 25.48
C ASP A 386 15.34 28.05 26.97
N ARG A 387 15.55 29.28 27.44
CA ARG A 387 15.17 29.74 28.80
C ARG A 387 13.70 29.54 29.15
N ASN A 388 12.81 29.35 28.17
CA ASN A 388 11.39 29.09 28.38
C ASN A 388 11.03 27.58 28.37
N ALA A 389 11.97 26.69 28.07
CA ALA A 389 11.74 25.25 27.95
C ALA A 389 12.65 24.37 28.84
N ARG A 390 13.74 24.92 29.36
CA ARG A 390 14.75 24.20 30.17
C ARG A 390 14.25 23.51 31.44
N ASP A 391 13.11 23.93 31.96
CA ASP A 391 12.50 23.36 33.18
C ASP A 391 11.58 22.16 32.87
N PHE A 392 11.30 21.85 31.60
CA PHE A 392 10.53 20.66 31.23
C PHE A 392 11.34 19.38 31.47
N ALA A 393 10.73 18.38 32.09
CA ALA A 393 11.41 17.11 32.32
C ALA A 393 11.61 16.35 30.99
N PRO A 394 12.74 15.64 30.80
CA PRO A 394 12.97 14.84 29.58
C PRO A 394 11.90 13.78 29.31
N VAL A 395 11.21 13.31 30.36
CA VAL A 395 10.08 12.38 30.27
C VAL A 395 8.85 13.07 29.67
N GLU A 396 8.52 14.30 30.09
CA GLU A 396 7.40 15.10 29.56
C GLU A 396 7.63 15.47 28.10
N LEU A 397 8.85 15.89 27.75
CA LEU A 397 9.25 16.17 26.36
C LEU A 397 9.11 14.93 25.47
N THR A 398 9.51 13.75 25.95
CA THR A 398 9.37 12.49 25.21
C THR A 398 7.90 12.06 25.09
N ALA A 399 7.09 12.27 26.13
CA ALA A 399 5.66 11.98 26.12
C ALA A 399 4.93 12.91 25.13
N ALA A 400 5.11 14.22 25.22
CA ALA A 400 4.49 15.19 24.33
C ALA A 400 4.90 14.97 22.86
N LEU A 401 6.17 14.63 22.59
CA LEU A 401 6.63 14.24 21.25
C LEU A 401 5.96 12.95 20.76
N THR A 402 5.70 11.99 21.66
CA THR A 402 4.95 10.76 21.34
C THR A 402 3.51 11.07 20.93
N GLU A 403 2.81 11.94 21.67
CA GLU A 403 1.45 12.35 21.33
C GLU A 403 1.39 13.07 19.97
N VAL A 404 2.30 14.01 19.71
CA VAL A 404 2.37 14.73 18.42
C VAL A 404 2.73 13.81 17.26
N THR A 405 3.59 12.80 17.48
CA THR A 405 3.93 11.80 16.47
C THR A 405 2.75 10.88 16.16
N ALA A 406 1.98 10.47 17.18
CA ALA A 406 0.77 9.65 16.99
C ALA A 406 -0.37 10.43 16.29
N CYS A 407 -0.49 11.73 16.59
CA CYS A 407 -1.46 12.64 15.97
C CYS A 407 -1.06 13.18 14.58
N LEU A 408 0.10 12.83 14.02
CA LEU A 408 0.47 13.30 12.67
C LEU A 408 -0.43 12.63 11.60
N PRO A 409 -1.13 13.41 10.76
CA PRO A 409 -2.11 12.89 9.79
C PRO A 409 -1.50 12.54 8.42
N VAL A 410 -0.17 12.59 8.28
CA VAL A 410 0.59 12.26 7.05
C VAL A 410 1.81 11.43 7.41
N TYR A 411 2.36 10.67 6.45
CA TYR A 411 3.57 9.85 6.68
C TYR A 411 4.74 10.69 7.21
N ARG A 412 4.97 11.87 6.64
CA ARG A 412 5.96 12.85 7.12
C ARG A 412 5.66 14.24 6.59
N THR A 413 6.32 15.23 7.18
CA THR A 413 6.54 16.55 6.57
C THR A 413 7.83 16.56 5.75
N TYR A 414 8.01 17.59 4.91
CA TYR A 414 9.15 17.72 3.99
C TYR A 414 10.05 18.93 4.28
N ILE A 415 10.15 19.32 5.55
CA ILE A 415 10.98 20.43 6.03
C ILE A 415 12.45 20.07 5.86
N ARG A 416 13.18 20.92 5.12
CA ARG A 416 14.60 20.76 4.77
C ARG A 416 15.43 22.04 4.94
N GLU A 417 14.77 23.14 5.28
CA GLU A 417 15.33 24.48 5.47
C GLU A 417 14.39 25.31 6.36
N ALA A 418 14.79 26.54 6.72
CA ALA A 418 13.99 27.39 7.62
C ALA A 418 12.62 27.83 7.06
N GLN A 419 12.39 27.71 5.75
CA GLN A 419 11.11 28.00 5.12
C GLN A 419 10.19 26.77 5.11
N VAL A 420 9.42 26.59 6.18
CA VAL A 420 8.38 25.54 6.26
C VAL A 420 7.20 25.89 5.33
N SER A 421 6.76 24.92 4.51
CA SER A 421 5.62 25.08 3.59
C SER A 421 4.30 25.25 4.35
N GLU A 422 3.28 25.85 3.73
CA GLU A 422 1.97 26.00 4.39
C GLU A 422 1.25 24.65 4.58
N SER A 423 1.51 23.64 3.73
CA SER A 423 1.01 22.27 3.94
C SER A 423 1.63 21.63 5.19
N ASP A 424 2.96 21.70 5.35
CA ASP A 424 3.64 21.21 6.54
C ASP A 424 3.19 21.98 7.80
N ARG A 425 3.01 23.30 7.71
CA ARG A 425 2.48 24.14 8.81
C ARG A 425 1.10 23.67 9.26
N GLN A 426 0.20 23.38 8.32
CA GLN A 426 -1.14 22.90 8.63
C GLN A 426 -1.11 21.49 9.23
N ASN A 427 -0.28 20.59 8.72
CA ASN A 427 -0.18 19.23 9.23
C ASN A 427 0.45 19.18 10.65
N ILE A 428 1.46 20.01 10.93
CA ILE A 428 2.02 20.18 12.27
C ILE A 428 0.98 20.78 13.22
N ARG A 429 0.24 21.82 12.82
CA ARG A 429 -0.83 22.43 13.65
C ARG A 429 -1.97 21.45 13.95
N LYS A 430 -2.41 20.65 12.97
CA LYS A 430 -3.38 19.56 13.18
C LYS A 430 -2.86 18.55 14.21
N ALA A 431 -1.61 18.11 14.08
CA ALA A 431 -0.99 17.16 14.99
C ALA A 431 -0.86 17.71 16.42
N ILE A 432 -0.42 18.96 16.57
CA ILE A 432 -0.32 19.68 17.85
C ILE A 432 -1.69 19.84 18.52
N ALA A 433 -2.73 20.20 17.75
CA ALA A 433 -4.09 20.35 18.28
C ALA A 433 -4.68 19.00 18.74
N CYS A 434 -4.54 17.95 17.92
CA CYS A 434 -4.94 16.59 18.28
C CYS A 434 -4.19 16.10 19.54
N ALA A 435 -2.88 16.29 19.61
CA ALA A 435 -2.06 15.85 20.73
C ALA A 435 -2.43 16.55 22.04
N ARG A 436 -2.66 17.87 21.99
CA ARG A 436 -3.14 18.66 23.13
C ARG A 436 -4.52 18.20 23.60
N ALA A 437 -5.44 17.94 22.67
CA ALA A 437 -6.79 17.45 22.98
C ALA A 437 -6.79 16.04 23.60
N ARG A 438 -5.97 15.12 23.07
CA ARG A 438 -5.88 13.73 23.57
C ARG A 438 -5.07 13.60 24.86
N ALA A 439 -4.06 14.45 25.09
CA ALA A 439 -3.31 14.48 26.36
C ALA A 439 -4.11 15.08 27.53
N GLY A 440 -5.03 16.01 27.24
CA GLY A 440 -5.81 16.71 28.27
C GLY A 440 -4.91 17.44 29.28
N THR A 441 -5.21 17.29 30.57
CA THR A 441 -4.40 17.88 31.66
C THR A 441 -3.22 17.01 32.10
N THR A 442 -2.83 15.99 31.32
CA THR A 442 -1.75 15.05 31.69
C THR A 442 -0.35 15.64 31.40
N LEU A 443 -0.29 16.63 30.50
CA LEU A 443 0.94 17.31 30.08
C LEU A 443 0.69 18.82 30.09
N ASP A 444 1.71 19.61 30.42
CA ASP A 444 1.65 21.07 30.40
C ASP A 444 1.44 21.62 28.98
N GLU A 445 0.47 22.52 28.78
CA GLU A 445 0.18 23.12 27.47
C GLU A 445 1.41 23.81 26.83
N ARG A 446 2.32 24.33 27.66
CA ARG A 446 3.57 24.98 27.22
C ARG A 446 4.50 24.01 26.47
N LEU A 447 4.42 22.70 26.74
CA LEU A 447 5.15 21.66 25.98
C LEU A 447 4.71 21.66 24.52
N PHE A 448 3.41 21.80 24.25
CA PHE A 448 2.88 21.81 22.88
C PHE A 448 3.20 23.12 22.16
N VAL A 449 3.24 24.26 22.87
CA VAL A 449 3.70 25.54 22.30
C VAL A 449 5.20 25.50 21.95
N PHE A 450 6.02 24.88 22.81
CA PHE A 450 7.44 24.64 22.51
C PHE A 450 7.63 23.68 21.33
N LEU A 451 6.91 22.55 21.31
CA LEU A 451 6.97 21.57 20.22
C LEU A 451 6.51 22.14 18.87
N GLU A 452 5.43 22.94 18.82
CA GLU A 452 5.00 23.58 17.57
C GLU A 452 6.14 24.44 17.00
N ARG A 453 6.82 25.23 17.85
CA ARG A 453 7.94 26.08 17.42
C ARG A 453 9.17 25.29 16.99
N VAL A 454 9.51 24.20 17.70
CA VAL A 454 10.61 23.30 17.30
C VAL A 454 10.31 22.65 15.94
N LEU A 455 9.11 22.10 15.75
CA LEU A 455 8.70 21.44 14.52
C LEU A 455 8.52 22.40 13.34
N LEU A 456 8.18 23.67 13.60
CA LEU A 456 8.13 24.74 12.60
C LEU A 456 9.50 25.44 12.37
N VAL A 457 10.58 24.99 13.03
CA VAL A 457 11.92 25.57 12.96
C VAL A 457 11.90 27.10 13.24
N ASP A 458 11.20 27.48 14.31
CA ASP A 458 10.99 28.86 14.77
C ASP A 458 11.67 29.14 16.13
N PRO A 459 13.01 29.14 16.22
CA PRO A 459 13.71 29.50 17.44
C PRO A 459 13.46 30.97 17.81
N PRO A 460 13.36 31.30 19.12
CA PRO A 460 13.24 32.69 19.53
C PRO A 460 14.56 33.42 19.31
N GLN A 461 14.50 34.72 19.00
CA GLN A 461 15.65 35.55 18.57
C GLN A 461 16.92 35.43 19.43
N TYR A 462 16.79 35.16 20.74
CA TYR A 462 17.93 35.00 21.66
C TYR A 462 18.67 33.66 21.56
N ILE A 463 18.18 32.70 20.78
CA ILE A 463 18.86 31.44 20.39
C ILE A 463 18.64 31.15 18.88
N ASP A 464 18.56 32.19 18.04
CA ASP A 464 18.42 32.00 16.58
C ASP A 464 19.62 31.25 15.97
N ALA A 465 20.79 31.31 16.62
CA ALA A 465 21.97 30.51 16.28
C ALA A 465 21.77 28.98 16.43
N GLU A 466 20.77 28.53 17.20
CA GLU A 466 20.43 27.11 17.37
C GLU A 466 19.51 26.57 16.24
N ARG A 467 19.13 27.41 15.27
CA ARG A 467 18.20 27.08 14.18
C ARG A 467 18.57 25.80 13.41
N ASP A 468 19.87 25.57 13.18
CA ASP A 468 20.35 24.37 12.49
C ASP A 468 20.22 23.10 13.35
N ALA A 469 20.36 23.21 14.67
CA ALA A 469 20.11 22.10 15.60
C ALA A 469 18.60 21.77 15.67
N TRP A 470 17.73 22.78 15.60
CA TRP A 470 16.28 22.59 15.50
C TRP A 470 15.92 21.89 14.18
N LEU A 471 16.45 22.38 13.05
CA LEU A 471 16.25 21.76 11.73
C LEU A 471 16.74 20.31 11.68
N ALA A 472 17.95 20.02 12.21
CA ALA A 472 18.49 18.66 12.25
C ALA A 472 17.66 17.70 13.13
N PHE A 473 17.03 18.21 14.19
CA PHE A 473 16.04 17.44 14.95
C PHE A 473 14.78 17.15 14.13
N VAL A 474 14.21 18.16 13.46
CA VAL A 474 13.01 18.00 12.62
C VAL A 474 13.26 17.02 11.47
N MET A 475 14.36 17.17 10.74
CA MET A 475 14.73 16.24 9.65
C MET A 475 14.87 14.80 10.16
N ARG A 476 15.43 14.60 11.37
CA ARG A 476 15.50 13.27 11.99
C ARG A 476 14.15 12.73 12.47
N TRP A 477 13.25 13.58 12.95
CA TRP A 477 11.89 13.19 13.31
C TRP A 477 11.06 12.80 12.08
N GLN A 478 11.25 13.45 10.93
CA GLN A 478 10.58 13.09 9.67
C GLN A 478 11.01 11.70 9.14
N GLN A 479 12.26 11.25 9.38
CA GLN A 479 12.68 9.85 9.14
C GLN A 479 12.07 8.82 10.11
N PHE A 480 11.36 9.30 11.14
CA PHE A 480 10.75 8.47 12.15
C PHE A 480 9.23 8.36 11.96
N THR A 481 8.54 9.46 11.65
CA THR A 481 7.08 9.50 11.47
C THR A 481 6.59 8.50 10.42
N GLY A 482 7.28 8.37 9.28
CA GLY A 482 6.87 7.45 8.21
C GLY A 482 6.90 5.98 8.63
N ARG A 483 7.84 5.61 9.52
CA ARG A 483 7.93 4.25 10.08
C ARG A 483 6.84 3.99 11.13
N VAL A 484 6.44 5.02 11.87
CA VAL A 484 5.29 4.98 12.80
C VAL A 484 3.97 4.90 12.04
N MET A 485 3.83 5.62 10.93
CA MET A 485 2.62 5.59 10.09
C MET A 485 2.41 4.19 9.50
N ALA A 486 3.38 3.65 8.76
CA ALA A 486 3.27 2.33 8.15
C ALA A 486 2.97 1.21 9.17
N LYS A 487 3.72 1.15 10.28
CA LYS A 487 3.53 0.09 11.29
C LYS A 487 2.32 0.31 12.19
N GLY A 488 1.93 1.55 12.49
CA GLY A 488 0.74 1.86 13.28
C GLY A 488 -0.56 1.70 12.49
N VAL A 489 -0.57 2.12 11.22
CA VAL A 489 -1.76 2.13 10.37
C VAL A 489 -1.84 0.88 9.50
N GLU A 490 -0.95 0.75 8.52
CA GLU A 490 -1.07 -0.31 7.51
C GLU A 490 -0.94 -1.71 8.08
N ASP A 491 0.06 -1.90 8.95
CA ASP A 491 0.38 -3.20 9.54
C ASP A 491 -0.22 -3.37 10.93
N THR A 492 -1.12 -2.47 11.40
CA THR A 492 -1.86 -2.70 12.66
C THR A 492 -3.31 -2.21 12.62
N ALA A 493 -3.59 -0.91 12.37
CA ALA A 493 -4.97 -0.39 12.36
C ALA A 493 -5.86 -1.05 11.28
N PHE A 494 -5.32 -1.29 10.08
CA PHE A 494 -6.01 -1.98 8.97
C PHE A 494 -6.42 -3.43 9.30
N TYR A 495 -5.80 -4.06 10.31
CA TYR A 495 -6.18 -5.40 10.79
C TYR A 495 -7.18 -5.36 11.95
N ASN A 496 -7.42 -4.17 12.53
CA ASN A 496 -8.34 -3.97 13.66
C ASN A 496 -9.66 -3.28 13.28
N TYR A 497 -9.77 -2.55 12.16
CA TYR A 497 -10.99 -1.83 11.77
C TYR A 497 -11.72 -2.48 10.58
N ASN A 498 -12.40 -3.60 10.83
CA ASN A 498 -12.79 -4.57 9.79
C ASN A 498 -14.21 -4.37 9.20
N ARG A 499 -14.73 -3.14 9.12
CA ARG A 499 -16.09 -2.85 8.62
C ARG A 499 -16.29 -3.20 7.14
N LEU A 500 -15.28 -2.93 6.30
CA LEU A 500 -15.21 -3.29 4.89
C LEU A 500 -13.73 -3.38 4.47
N ILE A 501 -13.13 -4.58 4.54
CA ILE A 501 -11.66 -4.76 4.45
C ILE A 501 -11.06 -4.51 3.05
N SER A 502 -11.86 -4.12 2.06
CA SER A 502 -11.38 -3.60 0.79
C SER A 502 -11.04 -2.11 0.81
N LEU A 503 -11.31 -1.39 1.91
CA LEU A 503 -10.73 -0.07 2.17
C LEU A 503 -9.36 -0.18 2.89
N ASN A 504 -9.10 -1.33 3.52
CA ASN A 504 -7.94 -1.59 4.37
C ASN A 504 -6.73 -2.05 3.56
N ASP A 505 -6.28 -1.22 2.62
CA ASP A 505 -5.15 -1.46 1.71
C ASP A 505 -4.21 -0.24 1.65
N VAL A 506 -2.98 -0.43 1.14
CA VAL A 506 -1.91 0.59 1.18
C VAL A 506 -2.36 1.88 0.47
N GLY A 507 -2.35 3.00 1.20
CA GLY A 507 -2.83 4.32 0.73
C GLY A 507 -4.34 4.54 0.82
N GLY A 508 -5.12 3.57 1.30
CA GLY A 508 -6.54 3.74 1.59
C GLY A 508 -6.80 4.31 2.97
N ASP A 509 -7.90 5.06 3.10
CA ASP A 509 -8.44 5.52 4.40
C ASP A 509 -9.74 4.77 4.73
N PRO A 510 -9.68 3.71 5.56
CA PRO A 510 -10.85 3.00 6.05
C PRO A 510 -11.84 3.86 6.85
N GLY A 511 -11.43 5.00 7.41
CA GLY A 511 -12.22 5.84 8.31
C GLY A 511 -13.26 6.72 7.61
N ARG A 512 -13.10 6.99 6.32
CA ARG A 512 -13.95 7.93 5.55
C ARG A 512 -15.45 7.67 5.69
N HIS A 513 -16.21 8.73 5.93
CA HIS A 513 -17.68 8.73 5.93
C HIS A 513 -18.20 9.67 4.83
N ASP A 514 -19.41 9.42 4.33
CA ASP A 514 -20.18 10.31 3.43
C ASP A 514 -19.45 10.81 2.17
N PHE A 515 -18.55 10.00 1.60
CA PHE A 515 -17.75 10.36 0.42
C PHE A 515 -18.45 10.12 -0.92
N ASP A 516 -18.04 10.86 -1.96
CA ASP A 516 -18.46 10.67 -3.35
C ASP A 516 -17.28 10.21 -4.21
N GLY A 517 -17.09 8.88 -4.26
CA GLY A 517 -16.03 8.26 -5.03
C GLY A 517 -16.14 8.47 -6.55
N LEU A 518 -17.27 8.97 -7.10
CA LEU A 518 -17.36 9.35 -8.51
C LEU A 518 -16.76 10.74 -8.74
N ALA A 519 -17.25 11.73 -7.98
CA ALA A 519 -16.76 13.11 -8.08
C ALA A 519 -15.26 13.20 -7.72
N GLU A 520 -14.82 12.48 -6.69
CA GLU A 520 -13.42 12.44 -6.25
C GLU A 520 -12.51 11.80 -7.30
N PHE A 521 -12.93 10.68 -7.93
CA PHE A 521 -12.16 10.07 -9.02
C PHE A 521 -12.02 11.04 -10.20
N HIS A 522 -13.07 11.75 -10.59
CA HIS A 522 -12.98 12.76 -11.65
C HIS A 522 -12.06 13.94 -11.26
N GLN A 523 -12.09 14.40 -10.01
CA GLN A 523 -11.19 15.46 -9.50
C GLN A 523 -9.73 14.99 -9.47
N HIS A 524 -9.46 13.77 -9.00
CA HIS A 524 -8.14 13.13 -8.98
C HIS A 524 -7.54 13.09 -10.39
N ASN A 525 -8.27 12.57 -11.39
CA ASN A 525 -7.81 12.51 -12.78
C ASN A 525 -7.57 13.92 -13.37
N CYS A 526 -8.45 14.88 -13.09
CA CYS A 526 -8.28 16.28 -13.51
C CYS A 526 -7.04 16.96 -12.90
N ARG A 527 -6.68 16.63 -11.64
CA ARG A 527 -5.45 17.10 -11.00
C ARG A 527 -4.23 16.42 -11.62
N HIS A 528 -4.24 15.09 -11.71
CA HIS A 528 -3.08 14.30 -12.12
C HIS A 528 -2.69 14.61 -13.57
N GLN A 529 -3.63 14.84 -14.48
CA GLN A 529 -3.31 15.32 -15.84
C GLN A 529 -2.57 16.67 -15.87
N ARG A 530 -2.74 17.54 -14.86
CA ARG A 530 -2.13 18.88 -14.83
C ARG A 530 -0.78 18.91 -14.12
N GLN A 531 -0.63 18.14 -13.05
CA GLN A 531 0.57 18.13 -12.20
C GLN A 531 1.50 16.94 -12.49
N TRP A 532 0.93 15.74 -12.65
CA TRP A 532 1.66 14.46 -12.67
C TRP A 532 1.19 13.56 -13.84
N PRO A 533 1.23 14.02 -15.11
CA PRO A 533 0.59 13.35 -16.25
C PRO A 533 1.19 11.96 -16.57
N HIS A 534 2.34 11.63 -15.98
CA HIS A 534 3.07 10.38 -16.18
C HIS A 534 3.27 9.57 -14.88
N THR A 535 2.51 9.86 -13.83
CA THR A 535 2.41 9.04 -12.60
C THR A 535 1.89 7.64 -12.92
N LEU A 536 2.19 6.64 -12.10
CA LEU A 536 1.60 5.31 -12.28
C LEU A 536 0.13 5.29 -11.82
N ASN A 537 -0.67 4.48 -12.49
CA ASN A 537 -2.02 4.09 -12.07
C ASN A 537 -1.95 2.62 -11.65
N ALA A 538 -1.68 2.33 -10.39
CA ALA A 538 -1.61 0.96 -9.87
C ALA A 538 -2.98 0.47 -9.38
N THR A 539 -3.18 -0.85 -9.39
CA THR A 539 -4.35 -1.50 -8.77
C THR A 539 -4.01 -2.74 -7.95
N SER A 540 -2.83 -3.31 -8.13
CA SER A 540 -2.24 -4.36 -7.28
C SER A 540 -0.73 -4.13 -7.25
N THR A 541 -0.03 -4.48 -6.17
CA THR A 541 1.44 -4.44 -6.09
C THR A 541 1.97 -5.66 -5.33
N HIS A 542 3.29 -5.74 -5.15
CA HIS A 542 3.93 -6.74 -4.28
C HIS A 542 3.68 -6.51 -2.77
N ASP A 543 3.09 -5.37 -2.38
CA ASP A 543 2.82 -5.00 -0.98
C ASP A 543 1.38 -4.57 -0.68
N THR A 544 0.50 -4.41 -1.69
CA THR A 544 -0.94 -4.28 -1.46
C THR A 544 -1.44 -5.43 -0.59
N LYS A 545 -2.20 -5.13 0.46
CA LYS A 545 -2.67 -6.10 1.45
C LYS A 545 -3.64 -7.11 0.83
N ARG A 546 -4.27 -6.78 -0.32
CA ARG A 546 -5.18 -7.63 -1.12
C ARG A 546 -5.00 -7.32 -2.61
N SER A 547 -5.29 -8.28 -3.49
CA SER A 547 -5.31 -8.02 -4.94
C SER A 547 -6.51 -7.19 -5.38
N GLU A 548 -6.44 -6.62 -6.58
CA GLU A 548 -7.55 -5.88 -7.20
C GLU A 548 -8.86 -6.68 -7.28
N ASP A 549 -8.82 -7.94 -7.72
CA ASP A 549 -10.05 -8.72 -7.89
C ASP A 549 -10.60 -9.24 -6.54
N VAL A 550 -9.78 -9.30 -5.48
CA VAL A 550 -10.24 -9.48 -4.08
C VAL A 550 -11.01 -8.26 -3.62
N ARG A 551 -10.45 -7.05 -3.78
CA ARG A 551 -11.15 -5.82 -3.36
C ARG A 551 -12.42 -5.59 -4.17
N ALA A 552 -12.38 -5.78 -5.49
CA ALA A 552 -13.55 -5.64 -6.38
C ALA A 552 -14.72 -6.55 -5.99
N ARG A 553 -14.44 -7.77 -5.48
CA ARG A 553 -15.44 -8.68 -4.90
C ARG A 553 -15.99 -8.18 -3.55
N ILE A 554 -15.12 -7.75 -2.64
CA ILE A 554 -15.52 -7.32 -1.29
C ILE A 554 -16.32 -6.00 -1.35
N ASN A 555 -16.01 -5.09 -2.28
CA ASN A 555 -16.75 -3.85 -2.51
C ASN A 555 -18.26 -4.08 -2.77
N VAL A 556 -18.64 -5.19 -3.42
CA VAL A 556 -20.05 -5.58 -3.65
C VAL A 556 -20.85 -5.72 -2.34
N LEU A 557 -20.20 -5.94 -1.19
CA LEU A 557 -20.89 -6.02 0.10
C LEU A 557 -21.52 -4.68 0.51
N SER A 558 -20.99 -3.55 0.04
CA SER A 558 -21.61 -2.24 0.19
C SER A 558 -22.91 -2.11 -0.61
N GLU A 559 -23.08 -2.86 -1.70
CA GLU A 559 -24.32 -2.85 -2.51
C GLU A 559 -25.45 -3.68 -1.89
N ILE A 560 -25.14 -4.58 -0.95
CA ILE A 560 -26.10 -5.51 -0.33
C ILE A 560 -25.88 -5.67 1.19
N PRO A 561 -25.74 -4.57 1.97
CA PRO A 561 -25.44 -4.63 3.40
C PRO A 561 -26.51 -5.43 4.14
N ASP A 562 -27.77 -5.15 3.84
CA ASP A 562 -28.93 -5.80 4.44
C ASP A 562 -28.94 -7.34 4.23
N VAL A 563 -28.40 -7.83 3.10
CA VAL A 563 -28.22 -9.28 2.86
C VAL A 563 -26.98 -9.81 3.60
N TRP A 564 -25.86 -9.10 3.51
CA TRP A 564 -24.59 -9.45 4.16
C TRP A 564 -24.73 -9.58 5.67
N THR A 565 -25.34 -8.60 6.35
CA THR A 565 -25.53 -8.60 7.81
C THR A 565 -26.39 -9.78 8.30
N ARG A 566 -27.39 -10.19 7.52
CA ARG A 566 -28.17 -11.42 7.76
C ARG A 566 -27.31 -12.67 7.58
N GLN A 567 -26.47 -12.73 6.54
CA GLN A 567 -25.59 -13.86 6.28
C GLN A 567 -24.49 -14.01 7.35
N VAL A 568 -23.83 -12.93 7.77
CA VAL A 568 -22.84 -12.98 8.87
C VAL A 568 -23.48 -13.50 10.16
N ARG A 569 -24.64 -12.97 10.57
CA ARG A 569 -25.39 -13.48 11.74
C ARG A 569 -25.78 -14.95 11.60
N ARG A 570 -26.13 -15.40 10.39
CA ARG A 570 -26.51 -16.78 10.07
C ARG A 570 -25.31 -17.73 10.16
N TRP A 571 -24.18 -17.41 9.52
CA TRP A 571 -22.95 -18.20 9.55
C TRP A 571 -22.31 -18.21 10.94
N SER A 572 -22.27 -17.06 11.62
CA SER A 572 -21.81 -16.92 13.01
C SER A 572 -22.58 -17.84 13.96
N LYS A 573 -23.89 -18.00 13.75
CA LYS A 573 -24.73 -18.96 14.47
C LYS A 573 -24.48 -20.42 14.06
N MET A 574 -24.30 -20.73 12.77
CA MET A 574 -23.94 -22.11 12.35
C MET A 574 -22.62 -22.56 12.97
N ASN A 575 -21.60 -21.70 12.88
CA ASN A 575 -20.23 -21.96 13.28
C ASN A 575 -19.98 -21.69 14.77
N GLY A 576 -20.97 -21.22 15.53
CA GLY A 576 -20.82 -20.86 16.95
C GLY A 576 -20.37 -22.03 17.85
N HIS A 577 -20.65 -23.27 17.45
CA HIS A 577 -20.19 -24.48 18.15
C HIS A 577 -18.71 -24.83 17.90
N LEU A 578 -18.07 -24.19 16.92
CA LEU A 578 -16.67 -24.40 16.54
C LEU A 578 -15.69 -23.47 17.28
N ARG A 579 -16.17 -22.63 18.21
CA ARG A 579 -15.35 -21.63 18.92
C ARG A 579 -14.78 -22.16 20.24
N PRO A 580 -13.52 -22.61 20.31
CA PRO A 580 -12.87 -22.88 21.59
C PRO A 580 -12.76 -21.58 22.40
N ASN A 581 -13.29 -21.59 23.62
CA ASN A 581 -13.21 -20.47 24.58
C ASN A 581 -13.70 -19.09 24.07
N GLY A 582 -14.50 -19.06 23.00
CA GLY A 582 -14.99 -17.83 22.37
C GLY A 582 -14.13 -17.27 21.23
N THR A 583 -12.97 -17.87 20.92
CA THR A 583 -12.15 -17.52 19.76
C THR A 583 -12.80 -18.03 18.45
N PRO A 584 -12.77 -17.29 17.34
CA PRO A 584 -12.22 -15.94 17.14
C PRO A 584 -13.09 -14.83 17.71
N HIS A 585 -12.45 -13.70 18.01
CA HIS A 585 -13.16 -12.46 18.35
C HIS A 585 -14.06 -12.03 17.16
N PRO A 586 -15.26 -11.46 17.37
CA PRO A 586 -16.17 -11.12 16.26
C PRO A 586 -15.56 -10.17 15.21
N ASN A 587 -14.57 -9.36 15.60
CA ASN A 587 -13.81 -8.48 14.70
C ASN A 587 -12.92 -9.26 13.71
N GLU A 588 -12.39 -10.41 14.12
CA GLU A 588 -11.62 -11.32 13.26
C GLU A 588 -12.55 -12.21 12.45
N GLU A 589 -13.68 -12.63 13.02
CA GLU A 589 -14.70 -13.43 12.32
C GLU A 589 -15.29 -12.69 11.11
N ILE A 590 -15.65 -11.41 11.27
CA ILE A 590 -16.17 -10.61 10.16
C ILE A 590 -15.09 -10.34 9.09
N ALA A 591 -13.82 -10.25 9.50
CA ALA A 591 -12.68 -10.17 8.57
C ALA A 591 -12.45 -11.49 7.82
N LEU A 592 -12.58 -12.64 8.50
CA LEU A 592 -12.50 -13.98 7.91
C LEU A 592 -13.59 -14.18 6.84
N TYR A 593 -14.86 -13.86 7.14
CA TYR A 593 -15.93 -14.02 6.15
C TYR A 593 -15.75 -13.12 4.92
N GLN A 594 -15.26 -11.89 5.09
CA GLN A 594 -14.90 -11.01 3.95
C GLN A 594 -13.70 -11.54 3.17
N THR A 595 -12.67 -12.03 3.87
CA THR A 595 -11.46 -12.63 3.26
C THR A 595 -11.86 -13.83 2.40
N LEU A 596 -12.69 -14.73 2.93
CA LEU A 596 -13.24 -15.87 2.19
C LEU A 596 -13.99 -15.41 0.94
N ILE A 597 -14.84 -14.37 1.00
CA ILE A 597 -15.57 -13.85 -0.16
C ILE A 597 -14.60 -13.37 -1.25
N GLY A 598 -13.55 -12.67 -0.84
CA GLY A 598 -12.47 -12.21 -1.69
C GLY A 598 -11.74 -13.35 -2.40
N ILE A 599 -11.30 -14.39 -1.66
CA ILE A 599 -10.40 -15.42 -2.20
C ILE A 599 -11.07 -16.70 -2.71
N TRP A 600 -12.37 -16.91 -2.46
CA TRP A 600 -13.04 -18.17 -2.79
C TRP A 600 -12.90 -18.50 -4.29
N PRO A 601 -12.48 -19.71 -4.64
CA PRO A 601 -12.03 -19.99 -5.99
C PRO A 601 -13.20 -20.05 -6.98
N LEU A 602 -12.89 -19.81 -8.26
CA LEU A 602 -13.88 -19.93 -9.34
C LEU A 602 -14.08 -21.40 -9.75
N ASN A 603 -13.11 -22.25 -9.46
CA ASN A 603 -13.20 -23.71 -9.56
C ASN A 603 -13.07 -24.34 -8.16
N ASN A 604 -13.99 -25.23 -7.78
CA ASN A 604 -13.94 -25.86 -6.45
C ASN A 604 -12.74 -26.81 -6.27
N GLU A 605 -12.12 -27.26 -7.36
CA GLU A 605 -10.89 -28.07 -7.33
C GLU A 605 -9.69 -27.30 -6.73
N GLU A 606 -9.74 -25.97 -6.73
CA GLU A 606 -8.72 -25.09 -6.14
C GLU A 606 -8.94 -24.86 -4.62
N LEU A 607 -10.07 -25.32 -4.05
CA LEU A 607 -10.43 -25.08 -2.65
C LEU A 607 -9.43 -25.65 -1.61
N PRO A 608 -8.77 -26.80 -1.82
CA PRO A 608 -7.69 -27.24 -0.93
C PRO A 608 -6.54 -26.23 -0.85
N VAL A 609 -6.08 -25.69 -1.98
CA VAL A 609 -5.00 -24.69 -2.03
C VAL A 609 -5.41 -23.40 -1.32
N VAL A 610 -6.70 -23.04 -1.38
CA VAL A 610 -7.24 -21.88 -0.65
C VAL A 610 -7.24 -22.09 0.87
N ARG A 611 -7.33 -23.32 1.37
CA ARG A 611 -7.22 -23.64 2.82
C ARG A 611 -5.82 -23.35 3.35
N ASP A 612 -4.78 -23.81 2.64
CA ASP A 612 -3.38 -23.62 3.06
C ASP A 612 -2.96 -22.14 3.03
N ARG A 613 -3.47 -21.38 2.05
CA ARG A 613 -3.29 -19.93 1.94
C ARG A 613 -4.01 -19.19 3.07
N LEU A 614 -5.23 -19.60 3.42
CA LEU A 614 -6.00 -19.02 4.52
C LEU A 614 -5.31 -19.23 5.88
N ARG A 615 -4.72 -20.41 6.13
CA ARG A 615 -3.97 -20.70 7.35
C ARG A 615 -2.84 -19.67 7.58
N GLN A 616 -2.02 -19.45 6.56
CA GLN A 616 -0.91 -18.48 6.61
C GLN A 616 -1.41 -17.04 6.77
N TYR A 617 -2.51 -16.68 6.09
CA TYR A 617 -3.13 -15.36 6.25
C TYR A 617 -3.65 -15.13 7.67
N LEU A 618 -4.30 -16.12 8.31
CA LEU A 618 -4.83 -15.97 9.67
C LEU A 618 -3.71 -15.77 10.70
N GLU A 619 -2.61 -16.52 10.56
CA GLU A 619 -1.40 -16.34 11.38
C GLU A 619 -0.80 -14.93 11.24
N LYS A 620 -0.60 -14.45 9.99
CA LYS A 620 -0.09 -13.08 9.74
C LYS A 620 -1.09 -12.02 10.22
N SER A 621 -2.37 -12.15 9.89
CA SER A 621 -3.42 -11.20 10.24
C SER A 621 -3.56 -11.01 11.75
N ALA A 622 -3.47 -12.07 12.55
CA ALA A 622 -3.56 -11.98 14.01
C ALA A 622 -2.31 -11.33 14.63
N ARG A 623 -1.12 -11.66 14.12
CA ARG A 623 0.15 -11.06 14.59
C ARG A 623 0.35 -9.62 14.15
N GLU A 624 -0.24 -9.23 13.02
CA GLU A 624 -0.29 -7.82 12.61
C GLU A 624 -1.37 -7.04 13.36
N ALA A 625 -2.52 -7.65 13.71
CA ALA A 625 -3.51 -6.99 14.56
C ALA A 625 -3.00 -6.61 15.96
N LYS A 626 -2.00 -7.33 16.50
CA LYS A 626 -1.32 -7.03 17.79
C LYS A 626 -2.28 -6.90 18.99
N SER A 627 -3.45 -7.55 18.92
CA SER A 627 -4.52 -7.50 19.95
C SER A 627 -4.60 -8.76 20.82
N TYR A 628 -4.20 -9.94 20.30
CA TYR A 628 -4.20 -11.21 21.06
C TYR A 628 -2.92 -12.05 20.89
N THR A 629 -2.12 -11.75 19.85
CA THR A 629 -0.82 -12.32 19.55
C THR A 629 0.04 -11.27 18.82
N SER A 630 1.36 -11.48 18.72
CA SER A 630 2.27 -10.56 18.02
C SER A 630 3.50 -11.29 17.47
N TRP A 631 4.26 -10.64 16.59
CA TRP A 631 5.53 -11.16 16.09
C TRP A 631 6.66 -11.24 17.13
N ILE A 632 6.53 -10.58 18.29
CA ILE A 632 7.53 -10.51 19.37
C ILE A 632 7.17 -11.50 20.50
N ALA A 633 5.90 -11.55 20.86
CA ALA A 633 5.29 -12.49 21.79
C ALA A 633 4.11 -13.22 21.11
N PRO A 634 4.38 -14.35 20.40
CA PRO A 634 3.33 -15.17 19.83
C PRO A 634 2.52 -15.90 20.91
N ASN A 635 1.22 -15.97 20.73
CA ASN A 635 0.27 -16.67 21.59
C ASN A 635 -0.28 -17.91 20.85
N ALA A 636 0.50 -18.99 20.85
CA ALA A 636 0.20 -20.21 20.08
C ALA A 636 -1.22 -20.75 20.34
N ALA A 637 -1.67 -20.76 21.60
CA ALA A 637 -3.02 -21.22 21.95
C ALA A 637 -4.15 -20.37 21.36
N TYR A 638 -3.90 -19.09 21.02
CA TYR A 638 -4.84 -18.25 20.29
C TYR A 638 -4.74 -18.47 18.78
N GLU A 639 -3.52 -18.60 18.27
CA GLU A 639 -3.25 -18.83 16.84
C GLU A 639 -3.82 -20.18 16.37
N ASP A 640 -3.58 -21.26 17.11
CA ASP A 640 -4.16 -22.58 16.86
C ASP A 640 -5.71 -22.57 16.91
N ALA A 641 -6.28 -21.78 17.82
CA ALA A 641 -7.73 -21.63 17.97
C ALA A 641 -8.37 -20.85 16.79
N LEU A 642 -7.74 -19.77 16.34
CA LEU A 642 -8.17 -18.98 15.19
C LEU A 642 -8.04 -19.78 13.88
N ILE A 643 -6.89 -20.44 13.67
CA ILE A 643 -6.62 -21.27 12.50
C ILE A 643 -7.57 -22.47 12.48
N GLY A 644 -7.71 -23.18 13.60
CA GLY A 644 -8.62 -24.32 13.74
C GLY A 644 -10.08 -23.96 13.49
N PHE A 645 -10.53 -22.75 13.89
CA PHE A 645 -11.85 -22.24 13.51
C PHE A 645 -11.96 -22.05 11.99
N GLY A 646 -10.99 -21.39 11.35
CA GLY A 646 -10.99 -21.19 9.89
C GLY A 646 -11.03 -22.49 9.09
N GLU A 647 -10.22 -23.47 9.47
CA GLU A 647 -10.18 -24.81 8.86
C GLU A 647 -11.48 -25.61 9.10
N SER A 648 -12.07 -25.48 10.29
CA SER A 648 -13.36 -26.12 10.62
C SER A 648 -14.54 -25.49 9.88
N VAL A 649 -14.55 -24.16 9.71
CA VAL A 649 -15.55 -23.44 8.91
C VAL A 649 -15.51 -23.89 7.45
N LEU A 650 -14.32 -24.06 6.87
CA LEU A 650 -14.14 -24.65 5.53
C LEU A 650 -14.47 -26.15 5.42
N SER A 651 -14.82 -26.80 6.54
CA SER A 651 -15.20 -28.21 6.61
C SER A 651 -16.67 -28.42 7.02
N ASN A 652 -17.40 -27.33 7.31
CA ASN A 652 -18.83 -27.36 7.61
C ASN A 652 -19.64 -27.29 6.30
N GLU A 653 -20.13 -28.44 5.82
CA GLU A 653 -20.91 -28.56 4.57
C GLU A 653 -22.08 -27.57 4.49
N ALA A 654 -22.84 -27.42 5.58
CA ALA A 654 -24.01 -26.53 5.63
C ALA A 654 -23.63 -25.04 5.56
N PHE A 655 -22.46 -24.67 6.09
CA PHE A 655 -21.88 -23.34 5.85
C PHE A 655 -21.41 -23.23 4.39
N CYS A 656 -20.61 -24.17 3.89
CA CYS A 656 -20.02 -24.11 2.56
C CYS A 656 -21.07 -24.04 1.44
N GLU A 657 -22.18 -24.77 1.54
CA GLU A 657 -23.30 -24.65 0.59
C GLU A 657 -23.97 -23.26 0.62
N ASP A 658 -24.28 -22.75 1.81
CA ASP A 658 -24.97 -21.47 2.02
C ASP A 658 -24.07 -20.29 1.59
N PHE A 659 -22.80 -20.36 1.98
CA PHE A 659 -21.74 -19.44 1.60
C PHE A 659 -21.49 -19.43 0.10
N GLN A 660 -21.33 -20.59 -0.56
CA GLN A 660 -21.04 -20.65 -2.00
C GLN A 660 -22.22 -20.11 -2.84
N ARG A 661 -23.47 -20.26 -2.39
CA ARG A 661 -24.65 -19.65 -3.04
C ARG A 661 -24.59 -18.11 -2.99
N PHE A 662 -24.18 -17.54 -1.87
CA PHE A 662 -23.95 -16.10 -1.72
C PHE A 662 -22.73 -15.63 -2.54
N GLN A 663 -21.60 -16.33 -2.39
CA GLN A 663 -20.32 -15.98 -3.01
C GLN A 663 -20.41 -16.02 -4.54
N LYS A 664 -21.11 -17.00 -5.15
CA LYS A 664 -21.31 -17.05 -6.60
C LYS A 664 -22.01 -15.80 -7.16
N ARG A 665 -22.91 -15.17 -6.40
CA ARG A 665 -23.51 -13.88 -6.77
C ARG A 665 -22.47 -12.77 -6.67
N VAL A 666 -21.76 -12.67 -5.53
CA VAL A 666 -20.72 -11.64 -5.32
C VAL A 666 -19.59 -11.74 -6.33
N ALA A 667 -19.14 -12.95 -6.70
CA ALA A 667 -18.07 -13.17 -7.66
C ALA A 667 -18.39 -12.63 -9.06
N PHE A 668 -19.66 -12.69 -9.48
CA PHE A 668 -20.10 -12.15 -10.77
C PHE A 668 -20.05 -10.61 -10.79
N TYR A 669 -20.62 -9.95 -9.78
CA TYR A 669 -20.57 -8.48 -9.70
C TYR A 669 -19.15 -7.96 -9.41
N GLY A 670 -18.36 -8.71 -8.64
CA GLY A 670 -16.93 -8.44 -8.44
C GLY A 670 -16.12 -8.53 -9.74
N ALA A 671 -16.45 -9.45 -10.65
CA ALA A 671 -15.85 -9.51 -11.99
C ALA A 671 -16.27 -8.34 -12.89
N LEU A 672 -17.48 -7.81 -12.73
CA LEU A 672 -17.92 -6.58 -13.41
C LEU A 672 -17.20 -5.34 -12.87
N ASN A 673 -17.06 -5.22 -11.54
CA ASN A 673 -16.28 -4.16 -10.89
C ASN A 673 -14.80 -4.23 -11.33
N ALA A 674 -14.20 -5.42 -11.34
CA ALA A 674 -12.82 -5.64 -11.79
C ALA A 674 -12.59 -5.27 -13.27
N LEU A 675 -13.49 -5.66 -14.18
CA LEU A 675 -13.41 -5.24 -15.59
C LEU A 675 -13.57 -3.72 -15.73
N SER A 676 -14.47 -3.12 -14.97
CA SER A 676 -14.69 -1.68 -14.97
C SER A 676 -13.47 -0.93 -14.46
N GLN A 677 -12.88 -1.36 -13.33
CA GLN A 677 -11.62 -0.85 -12.80
C GLN A 677 -10.46 -1.01 -13.80
N THR A 678 -10.41 -2.14 -14.53
CA THR A 678 -9.42 -2.40 -15.58
C THR A 678 -9.56 -1.38 -16.73
N VAL A 679 -10.79 -1.09 -17.17
CA VAL A 679 -11.06 -0.04 -18.17
C VAL A 679 -10.67 1.34 -17.64
N LEU A 680 -11.04 1.68 -16.41
CA LEU A 680 -10.70 2.97 -15.80
C LEU A 680 -9.18 3.17 -15.71
N LYS A 681 -8.42 2.18 -15.21
CA LYS A 681 -6.95 2.19 -15.18
C LYS A 681 -6.35 2.42 -16.56
N LEU A 682 -6.81 1.67 -17.57
CA LEU A 682 -6.29 1.72 -18.94
C LEU A 682 -6.70 2.96 -19.73
N CYS A 683 -7.70 3.72 -19.28
CA CYS A 683 -8.23 4.88 -19.99
C CYS A 683 -7.97 6.23 -19.29
N ALA A 684 -7.65 6.24 -18.00
CA ALA A 684 -7.23 7.42 -17.25
C ALA A 684 -5.92 8.06 -17.78
N PRO A 685 -5.65 9.35 -17.45
CA PRO A 685 -4.31 9.96 -17.50
C PRO A 685 -3.32 9.19 -16.62
N GLY A 686 -2.01 9.46 -16.71
CA GLY A 686 -0.97 8.65 -16.02
C GLY A 686 -0.48 7.46 -16.86
N VAL A 687 0.05 6.43 -16.21
CA VAL A 687 0.64 5.24 -16.85
C VAL A 687 0.06 3.97 -16.17
N PRO A 688 -0.69 3.11 -16.88
CA PRO A 688 -1.35 1.96 -16.27
C PRO A 688 -0.35 0.88 -15.89
N ASP A 689 -0.15 0.67 -14.59
CA ASP A 689 0.70 -0.41 -14.06
C ASP A 689 -0.06 -1.74 -14.01
N PHE A 690 0.66 -2.85 -14.16
CA PHE A 690 0.12 -4.20 -14.05
C PHE A 690 1.09 -5.11 -13.29
N TYR A 691 0.82 -5.33 -12.01
CA TYR A 691 1.50 -6.36 -11.25
C TYR A 691 1.35 -7.74 -11.92
N GLN A 692 2.40 -8.55 -11.85
CA GLN A 692 2.50 -9.79 -12.61
C GLN A 692 1.32 -10.74 -12.34
N GLY A 693 0.73 -11.28 -13.40
CA GLY A 693 -0.39 -12.20 -13.31
C GLY A 693 -1.80 -11.58 -13.26
N THR A 694 -1.92 -10.25 -13.13
CA THR A 694 -3.22 -9.52 -13.06
C THR A 694 -3.92 -9.34 -14.41
N GLU A 695 -3.37 -9.87 -15.52
CA GLU A 695 -4.08 -9.89 -16.80
C GLU A 695 -5.21 -10.94 -16.86
N LEU A 696 -5.24 -11.82 -15.86
CA LEU A 696 -6.36 -12.70 -15.51
C LEU A 696 -6.93 -12.30 -14.14
N TRP A 697 -7.88 -13.08 -13.63
CA TRP A 697 -8.33 -12.90 -12.25
C TRP A 697 -7.22 -13.31 -11.28
N ASP A 698 -6.76 -12.37 -10.45
CA ASP A 698 -5.87 -12.65 -9.33
C ASP A 698 -6.63 -12.51 -8.01
N PHE A 699 -6.60 -13.57 -7.20
CA PHE A 699 -7.25 -13.61 -5.88
C PHE A 699 -6.24 -13.67 -4.73
N SER A 700 -5.11 -12.96 -4.86
CA SER A 700 -4.04 -12.90 -3.86
C SER A 700 -4.39 -12.06 -2.62
N LEU A 701 -3.80 -12.47 -1.50
CA LEU A 701 -3.71 -11.71 -0.25
C LEU A 701 -2.30 -11.11 -0.11
N VAL A 702 -2.09 -10.39 1.00
CA VAL A 702 -0.79 -9.83 1.41
C VAL A 702 0.36 -10.84 1.29
N ASP A 703 1.58 -10.32 1.08
CA ASP A 703 2.85 -11.04 1.14
C ASP A 703 2.85 -12.15 2.23
N PRO A 704 3.32 -13.38 1.94
CA PRO A 704 3.90 -13.82 0.66
C PRO A 704 2.88 -14.31 -0.38
N ASP A 705 1.57 -14.20 -0.15
CA ASP A 705 0.56 -14.82 -1.03
C ASP A 705 0.42 -14.14 -2.40
N ASN A 706 0.67 -12.84 -2.50
CA ASN A 706 0.83 -12.14 -3.78
C ASN A 706 2.17 -12.44 -4.48
N ARG A 707 3.14 -13.07 -3.80
CA ARG A 707 4.47 -13.39 -4.34
C ARG A 707 4.57 -14.82 -4.92
N ARG A 708 3.43 -15.47 -5.17
CA ARG A 708 3.33 -16.78 -5.85
C ARG A 708 3.78 -16.67 -7.32
N SER A 709 4.25 -17.79 -7.88
CA SER A 709 4.75 -17.83 -9.27
C SER A 709 3.65 -17.63 -10.31
N VAL A 710 4.02 -16.98 -11.43
CA VAL A 710 3.11 -16.67 -12.54
C VAL A 710 3.32 -17.64 -13.69
N ASP A 711 2.27 -18.38 -14.03
CA ASP A 711 2.20 -19.23 -15.22
C ASP A 711 2.09 -18.36 -16.49
N TYR A 712 3.25 -17.98 -17.03
CA TYR A 712 3.40 -17.17 -18.25
C TYR A 712 3.14 -17.97 -19.53
N GLU A 713 3.30 -19.30 -19.54
CA GLU A 713 3.07 -20.14 -20.72
C GLU A 713 1.58 -20.21 -21.05
N ARG A 714 0.72 -20.51 -20.06
CA ARG A 714 -0.74 -20.50 -20.19
C ARG A 714 -1.26 -19.13 -20.58
N ARG A 715 -0.69 -18.06 -20.04
CA ARG A 715 -1.03 -16.66 -20.39
C ARG A 715 -0.69 -16.37 -21.85
N SER A 716 0.51 -16.72 -22.28
CA SER A 716 0.98 -16.54 -23.67
C SER A 716 0.20 -17.40 -24.67
N ALA A 717 -0.16 -18.63 -24.31
CA ALA A 717 -1.05 -19.48 -25.10
C ALA A 717 -2.47 -18.91 -25.18
N MET A 718 -3.04 -18.45 -24.06
CA MET A 718 -4.36 -17.83 -24.01
C MET A 718 -4.44 -16.56 -24.86
N LEU A 719 -3.43 -15.68 -24.78
CA LEU A 719 -3.37 -14.46 -25.57
C LEU A 719 -3.24 -14.76 -27.06
N ARG A 720 -2.36 -15.71 -27.47
CA ARG A 720 -2.28 -16.17 -28.86
C ARG A 720 -3.62 -16.67 -29.37
N ASN A 721 -4.28 -17.56 -28.64
CA ASN A 721 -5.59 -18.12 -29.00
C ASN A 721 -6.69 -17.03 -29.12
N ILE A 722 -6.66 -15.99 -28.28
CA ILE A 722 -7.57 -14.84 -28.37
C ILE A 722 -7.26 -13.99 -29.61
N LYS A 723 -5.98 -13.65 -29.85
CA LYS A 723 -5.55 -12.85 -31.02
C LYS A 723 -5.87 -13.55 -32.34
N GLU A 724 -5.62 -14.85 -32.44
CA GLU A 724 -5.93 -15.64 -33.64
C GLU A 724 -7.44 -15.71 -33.92
N ALA A 725 -8.26 -15.99 -32.91
CA ALA A 725 -9.72 -16.01 -33.09
C ALA A 725 -10.27 -14.63 -33.46
N TYR A 726 -9.70 -13.55 -32.91
CA TYR A 726 -10.08 -12.18 -33.28
C TYR A 726 -9.69 -11.85 -34.73
N GLY A 727 -8.45 -12.15 -35.13
CA GLY A 727 -7.96 -11.94 -36.50
C GLY A 727 -8.74 -12.72 -37.56
N ARG A 728 -9.08 -13.99 -37.26
CA ARG A 728 -9.95 -14.83 -38.09
C ARG A 728 -11.45 -14.44 -38.03
N ARG A 729 -11.81 -13.42 -37.23
CA ARG A 729 -13.20 -12.98 -36.96
C ARG A 729 -14.12 -14.08 -36.42
N SER A 730 -13.56 -15.10 -35.77
CA SER A 730 -14.27 -16.24 -35.18
C SER A 730 -14.43 -16.14 -33.65
N LEU A 731 -13.89 -15.09 -33.02
CA LEU A 731 -14.05 -14.84 -31.58
C LEU A 731 -15.47 -14.35 -31.26
N ASP A 732 -16.30 -15.24 -30.72
CA ASP A 732 -17.58 -14.86 -30.11
C ASP A 732 -17.35 -14.09 -28.78
N LEU A 733 -17.64 -12.79 -28.80
CA LEU A 733 -17.54 -11.92 -27.62
C LEU A 733 -18.60 -12.25 -26.56
N ASP A 734 -19.79 -12.71 -26.97
CA ASP A 734 -20.78 -13.17 -26.00
C ASP A 734 -20.30 -14.45 -25.31
N SER A 735 -19.53 -15.32 -25.99
CA SER A 735 -18.89 -16.49 -25.37
C SER A 735 -17.84 -16.06 -24.35
N LEU A 736 -17.03 -15.02 -24.62
CA LEU A 736 -16.11 -14.47 -23.61
C LEU A 736 -16.85 -13.96 -22.37
N LEU A 737 -17.98 -13.26 -22.54
CA LEU A 737 -18.82 -12.79 -21.43
C LEU A 737 -19.49 -13.94 -20.68
N ARG A 738 -20.03 -14.95 -21.39
CA ARG A 738 -20.62 -16.16 -20.78
C ARG A 738 -19.58 -17.02 -20.06
N SER A 739 -18.32 -17.02 -20.53
CA SER A 739 -17.20 -17.75 -19.93
C SER A 739 -16.27 -16.86 -19.10
N TRP A 740 -16.79 -15.77 -18.52
CA TRP A 740 -16.04 -14.84 -17.68
C TRP A 740 -15.13 -15.51 -16.62
N PRO A 741 -15.47 -16.65 -15.96
CA PRO A 741 -14.59 -17.24 -14.95
C PRO A 741 -13.21 -17.67 -15.49
N SER A 742 -13.07 -17.83 -16.82
CA SER A 742 -11.81 -18.17 -17.48
C SER A 742 -10.75 -17.05 -17.52
N GLY A 743 -11.10 -15.81 -17.12
CA GLY A 743 -10.22 -14.63 -17.16
C GLY A 743 -9.98 -14.07 -18.57
N ARG A 744 -10.30 -14.83 -19.63
CA ARG A 744 -10.11 -14.46 -21.05
C ARG A 744 -10.70 -13.09 -21.42
N VAL A 745 -11.79 -12.69 -20.76
CA VAL A 745 -12.43 -11.37 -20.95
C VAL A 745 -11.56 -10.22 -20.43
N LYS A 746 -10.92 -10.37 -19.26
CA LYS A 746 -10.00 -9.36 -18.70
C LYS A 746 -8.77 -9.21 -19.59
N MET A 747 -8.15 -10.32 -19.97
CA MET A 747 -7.02 -10.35 -20.93
C MET A 747 -7.37 -9.72 -22.29
N PHE A 748 -8.57 -9.98 -22.83
CA PHE A 748 -9.02 -9.37 -24.08
C PHE A 748 -9.20 -7.84 -23.97
N VAL A 749 -9.81 -7.36 -22.87
CA VAL A 749 -9.97 -5.92 -22.60
C VAL A 749 -8.61 -5.24 -22.46
N ILE A 750 -7.69 -5.81 -21.69
CA ILE A 750 -6.33 -5.29 -21.49
C ILE A 750 -5.60 -5.18 -22.82
N TRP A 751 -5.55 -6.27 -23.59
CA TRP A 751 -4.91 -6.29 -24.91
C TRP A 751 -5.49 -5.22 -25.85
N LYS A 752 -6.82 -5.12 -25.96
CA LYS A 752 -7.45 -4.19 -26.90
C LYS A 752 -7.36 -2.72 -26.50
N LEU A 753 -7.33 -2.40 -25.21
CA LEU A 753 -7.15 -1.01 -24.76
C LEU A 753 -5.68 -0.60 -24.76
N LEU A 754 -4.72 -1.49 -24.50
CA LEU A 754 -3.30 -1.19 -24.67
C LEU A 754 -2.96 -0.88 -26.14
N GLU A 755 -3.47 -1.65 -27.10
CA GLU A 755 -3.34 -1.35 -28.54
C GLU A 755 -3.99 -0.01 -28.97
N MET A 756 -4.86 0.57 -28.15
CA MET A 756 -5.50 1.85 -28.41
C MET A 756 -4.91 3.01 -27.61
N ARG A 757 -4.13 2.76 -26.56
CA ARG A 757 -3.74 3.81 -25.60
C ARG A 757 -3.01 4.97 -26.28
N ASP A 758 -2.23 4.69 -27.31
CA ASP A 758 -1.48 5.70 -28.07
C ASP A 758 -2.36 6.71 -28.81
N THR A 759 -3.63 6.39 -29.11
CA THR A 759 -4.54 7.36 -29.74
C THR A 759 -5.12 8.36 -28.75
N PHE A 760 -4.95 8.15 -27.44
CA PHE A 760 -5.57 8.98 -26.39
C PHE A 760 -4.65 9.27 -25.18
N ARG A 761 -3.40 8.77 -25.20
CA ARG A 761 -2.42 8.76 -24.10
C ARG A 761 -2.35 10.12 -23.40
N ASP A 762 -2.01 11.15 -24.17
CA ASP A 762 -1.75 12.51 -23.72
C ASP A 762 -2.96 13.44 -23.94
N SER A 763 -4.10 12.90 -24.39
CA SER A 763 -5.30 13.69 -24.71
C SER A 763 -6.02 14.19 -23.46
N LYS A 764 -6.57 15.40 -23.55
CA LYS A 764 -7.35 16.05 -22.48
C LYS A 764 -8.43 15.14 -21.89
N TYR A 765 -8.58 15.17 -20.57
CA TYR A 765 -9.60 14.46 -19.82
C TYR A 765 -10.79 15.40 -19.55
N ASP A 766 -12.00 14.94 -19.87
CA ASP A 766 -13.24 15.66 -19.57
C ASP A 766 -14.24 14.69 -18.94
N ALA A 767 -14.63 14.92 -17.69
CA ALA A 767 -15.64 14.12 -17.01
C ALA A 767 -17.02 14.28 -17.68
N LEU A 768 -17.79 13.19 -17.73
CA LEU A 768 -19.16 13.18 -18.26
C LEU A 768 -20.13 12.73 -17.17
N ASP A 769 -21.20 13.50 -16.95
CA ASP A 769 -22.34 13.00 -16.17
C ASP A 769 -23.10 11.93 -16.98
N ALA A 770 -23.11 10.72 -16.45
CA ALA A 770 -23.87 9.58 -16.97
C ALA A 770 -24.78 8.96 -15.88
N GLY A 771 -25.03 9.68 -14.79
CA GLY A 771 -25.73 9.20 -13.60
C GLY A 771 -24.87 8.32 -12.67
N PRO A 772 -25.36 8.04 -11.45
CA PRO A 772 -24.54 7.47 -10.35
C PRO A 772 -24.04 6.04 -10.59
N ASN A 773 -24.63 5.31 -11.54
CA ASN A 773 -24.26 3.94 -11.88
C ASN A 773 -23.21 3.83 -13.00
N VAL A 774 -22.70 4.94 -13.55
CA VAL A 774 -21.72 4.91 -14.64
C VAL A 774 -20.61 5.95 -14.39
N CYS A 775 -19.37 5.49 -14.29
CA CYS A 775 -18.22 6.38 -14.38
C CYS A 775 -17.90 6.65 -15.86
N ALA A 776 -18.05 7.89 -16.31
CA ALA A 776 -17.87 8.28 -17.71
C ALA A 776 -16.95 9.49 -17.89
N PHE A 777 -16.15 9.48 -18.96
CA PHE A 777 -15.30 10.61 -19.35
C PHE A 777 -14.89 10.52 -20.82
N MET A 778 -14.48 11.64 -21.41
CA MET A 778 -13.80 11.68 -22.71
C MET A 778 -12.29 11.74 -22.53
N ARG A 779 -11.57 11.15 -23.49
CA ARG A 779 -10.14 11.41 -23.74
C ARG A 779 -9.99 12.00 -25.13
N GLY A 780 -9.66 13.29 -25.20
CA GLY A 780 -9.72 14.05 -26.45
C GLY A 780 -11.16 14.14 -26.99
N ASN A 781 -11.30 14.26 -28.31
CA ASN A 781 -12.61 14.37 -28.97
C ASN A 781 -13.19 13.02 -29.38
N ASP A 782 -12.37 11.97 -29.45
CA ASP A 782 -12.65 10.75 -30.22
C ASP A 782 -12.92 9.50 -29.37
N VAL A 783 -12.54 9.52 -28.08
CA VAL A 783 -12.67 8.37 -27.18
C VAL A 783 -13.58 8.70 -26.01
N ILE A 784 -14.79 8.14 -26.02
CA ILE A 784 -15.70 8.12 -24.86
C ILE A 784 -15.48 6.83 -24.08
N VAL A 785 -15.24 7.00 -22.78
CA VAL A 785 -15.09 5.92 -21.79
C VAL A 785 -16.32 5.90 -20.92
N ALA A 786 -16.90 4.72 -20.72
CA ALA A 786 -18.03 4.51 -19.81
C ALA A 786 -17.86 3.14 -19.14
N ALA A 787 -17.79 3.12 -17.81
CA ALA A 787 -17.59 1.93 -16.99
C ALA A 787 -18.72 1.84 -15.94
N PRO A 788 -19.46 0.72 -15.86
CA PRO A 788 -20.54 0.58 -14.88
C PRO A 788 -20.00 0.50 -13.44
N ARG A 789 -20.79 1.02 -12.48
CA ARG A 789 -20.54 0.92 -11.04
C ARG A 789 -21.85 0.67 -10.28
N LEU A 790 -21.75 -0.02 -9.16
CA LEU A 790 -22.89 -0.32 -8.28
C LEU A 790 -24.05 -1.04 -9.02
N GLU A 791 -23.70 -1.98 -9.89
CA GLU A 791 -24.66 -2.67 -10.77
C GLU A 791 -25.72 -3.47 -10.00
N LEU A 792 -25.43 -3.93 -8.78
CA LEU A 792 -26.32 -4.80 -8.00
C LEU A 792 -27.48 -4.06 -7.32
N THR A 793 -27.30 -2.76 -7.05
CA THR A 793 -28.36 -1.85 -6.58
C THR A 793 -29.15 -1.19 -7.71
N SER A 794 -28.65 -1.26 -8.95
CA SER A 794 -29.33 -0.67 -10.11
C SER A 794 -30.78 -1.15 -10.23
N ALA A 795 -31.69 -0.25 -10.65
CA ALA A 795 -33.09 -0.61 -10.90
C ALA A 795 -33.22 -1.74 -11.95
N ALA A 796 -32.24 -1.86 -12.84
CA ALA A 796 -32.08 -2.96 -13.78
C ALA A 796 -31.85 -4.31 -13.10
N ALA A 797 -30.94 -4.39 -12.12
CA ALA A 797 -30.65 -5.62 -11.39
C ALA A 797 -31.77 -6.02 -10.42
N LEU A 798 -32.45 -5.04 -9.80
CA LEU A 798 -33.64 -5.31 -8.99
C LEU A 798 -34.76 -5.94 -9.83
N ALA A 799 -35.04 -5.40 -11.03
CA ALA A 799 -36.00 -5.98 -11.97
C ALA A 799 -35.55 -7.35 -12.54
N ALA A 800 -34.24 -7.58 -12.69
CA ALA A 800 -33.70 -8.87 -13.11
C ALA A 800 -33.66 -9.93 -11.99
N GLY A 801 -33.75 -9.51 -10.71
CA GLY A 801 -33.68 -10.41 -9.55
C GLY A 801 -34.78 -11.48 -9.53
N GLU A 802 -35.99 -11.15 -9.98
CA GLU A 802 -37.11 -12.10 -10.07
C GLU A 802 -36.85 -13.22 -11.10
N MET A 803 -36.02 -12.98 -12.13
CA MET A 803 -35.70 -13.98 -13.15
C MET A 803 -34.67 -15.04 -12.70
N PHE A 804 -34.00 -14.86 -11.55
CA PHE A 804 -33.03 -15.82 -11.02
C PHE A 804 -33.56 -16.70 -9.88
N SER A 805 -34.89 -16.72 -9.67
CA SER A 805 -35.54 -17.76 -8.86
C SER A 805 -35.32 -19.16 -9.47
N PRO A 806 -34.95 -20.19 -8.68
CA PRO A 806 -34.92 -21.57 -9.15
C PRO A 806 -36.31 -21.98 -9.64
N ALA A 807 -36.41 -22.49 -10.87
CA ALA A 807 -37.70 -22.77 -11.51
C ALA A 807 -38.43 -24.00 -10.92
N THR A 808 -39.05 -23.85 -9.75
CA THR A 808 -39.95 -24.81 -9.13
C THR A 808 -41.21 -25.01 -9.97
N ARG A 809 -41.14 -25.92 -10.95
CA ARG A 809 -42.29 -26.44 -11.71
C ARG A 809 -43.17 -27.32 -10.82
N SER A 810 -43.88 -26.72 -9.88
CA SER A 810 -44.96 -27.39 -9.15
C SER A 810 -46.11 -27.74 -10.11
N LYS A 811 -46.28 -29.02 -10.45
CA LYS A 811 -47.51 -29.50 -11.10
C LYS A 811 -48.67 -29.35 -10.13
N ALA A 812 -49.48 -28.30 -10.31
CA ALA A 812 -50.69 -28.07 -9.53
C ALA A 812 -51.79 -29.08 -9.92
N MET A 813 -51.76 -30.27 -9.32
CA MET A 813 -52.86 -31.23 -9.38
C MET A 813 -53.87 -30.89 -8.28
N ARG A 814 -55.13 -30.67 -8.66
CA ARG A 814 -56.18 -30.21 -7.75
C ARG A 814 -56.72 -31.37 -6.89
N CYS A 815 -56.98 -31.10 -5.63
CA CYS A 815 -58.16 -31.66 -4.95
C CYS A 815 -58.71 -30.66 -3.92
N ARG A 816 -59.97 -30.85 -3.49
CA ARG A 816 -60.68 -29.92 -2.58
C ARG A 816 -60.96 -30.56 -1.22
N CYS A 817 -61.07 -29.70 -0.21
CA CYS A 817 -61.86 -29.79 1.02
C CYS A 817 -62.34 -31.17 1.53
N ALA A 818 -61.92 -31.53 2.75
CA ALA A 818 -62.81 -32.13 3.75
C ALA A 818 -62.30 -31.84 5.18
N ARG A 819 -63.20 -31.90 6.17
CA ARG A 819 -62.88 -31.99 7.61
C ARG A 819 -63.02 -33.45 8.05
N SER A 820 -62.19 -33.95 8.97
CA SER A 820 -62.61 -34.73 10.16
C SER A 820 -61.47 -35.49 10.86
N SER A 821 -61.35 -35.29 12.17
CA SER A 821 -61.05 -36.23 13.27
C SER A 821 -60.33 -37.59 13.10
N SER A 822 -59.66 -37.95 14.21
CA SER A 822 -59.58 -39.28 14.87
C SER A 822 -58.80 -40.45 14.24
N ASP A 823 -57.88 -40.97 15.07
CA ASP A 823 -57.54 -42.40 15.26
C ASP A 823 -56.89 -43.22 14.12
N SER A 824 -56.14 -44.30 14.39
CA SER A 824 -55.58 -44.80 15.66
C SER A 824 -54.26 -45.60 15.43
N ARG A 825 -53.67 -46.13 16.51
CA ARG A 825 -52.37 -46.82 16.56
C ARG A 825 -52.44 -48.27 16.04
N SER A 826 -51.29 -48.80 15.59
CA SER A 826 -50.62 -50.06 16.04
C SER A 826 -49.70 -50.60 14.93
N ARG A 827 -48.70 -51.48 15.13
CA ARG A 827 -48.23 -52.38 16.23
C ARG A 827 -46.69 -52.23 16.37
N CYS A 828 -45.91 -52.87 17.27
CA CYS A 828 -46.17 -53.94 18.25
C CYS A 828 -45.16 -53.84 19.44
N TRP A 829 -45.60 -54.30 20.64
CA TRP A 829 -44.90 -54.96 21.76
C TRP A 829 -43.35 -55.15 21.67
N SER A 830 -42.57 -54.99 22.75
CA SER A 830 -42.75 -55.65 24.07
C SER A 830 -41.88 -55.07 25.22
N ALA A 831 -42.14 -55.52 26.46
CA ALA A 831 -41.30 -55.41 27.67
C ALA A 831 -41.68 -56.59 28.62
N PRO A 832 -40.83 -57.05 29.57
CA PRO A 832 -40.83 -56.45 30.92
C PRO A 832 -39.54 -56.60 31.79
N GLU A 833 -39.42 -55.74 32.83
CA GLU A 833 -38.81 -56.03 34.17
C GLU A 833 -37.28 -56.37 34.28
N ARG A 834 -36.58 -56.28 35.44
CA ARG A 834 -36.91 -55.92 36.84
C ARG A 834 -35.64 -55.39 37.59
N ARG A 835 -35.79 -54.34 38.44
CA ARG A 835 -35.10 -54.02 39.73
C ARG A 835 -33.56 -54.14 39.91
N ALA A 836 -32.86 -53.40 40.78
CA ALA A 836 -33.13 -52.15 41.54
C ALA A 836 -31.86 -51.67 42.31
N THR A 837 -31.84 -50.38 42.70
CA THR A 837 -31.02 -49.78 43.80
C THR A 837 -29.47 -49.75 43.65
N SER A 838 -28.71 -48.78 44.18
CA SER A 838 -29.01 -47.69 45.14
C SER A 838 -28.12 -46.43 44.97
N THR A 839 -28.61 -45.26 45.40
CA THR A 839 -27.87 -44.05 45.89
C THR A 839 -26.86 -43.33 44.95
N PHE A 840 -26.49 -42.06 45.15
CA PHE A 840 -26.89 -41.01 46.12
C PHE A 840 -27.16 -39.67 45.37
N SER A 841 -27.60 -38.58 46.04
CA SER A 841 -28.17 -37.41 45.34
C SER A 841 -27.93 -36.00 45.95
N ARG A 842 -27.98 -34.98 45.07
CA ARG A 842 -28.51 -33.60 45.25
C ARG A 842 -27.82 -32.52 46.13
N LEU A 843 -27.45 -31.43 45.43
CA LEU A 843 -27.83 -29.99 45.66
C LEU A 843 -27.28 -29.11 46.83
N ARG A 844 -26.65 -28.00 46.39
CA ARG A 844 -26.78 -26.57 46.82
C ARG A 844 -26.71 -26.13 48.32
N ARG A 845 -25.61 -25.38 48.61
CA ARG A 845 -25.49 -24.07 49.33
C ARG A 845 -25.96 -23.88 50.80
N ARG A 846 -25.02 -23.36 51.62
CA ARG A 846 -25.08 -22.48 52.83
C ARG A 846 -25.38 -23.11 54.23
N ASN A 847 -24.47 -22.88 55.20
CA ASN A 847 -24.76 -22.23 56.51
C ASN A 847 -23.55 -21.88 57.42
N VAL A 848 -23.44 -20.59 57.80
CA VAL A 848 -23.25 -19.96 59.15
C VAL A 848 -22.37 -20.57 60.29
N ARG A 849 -21.30 -19.82 60.69
CA ARG A 849 -20.62 -19.60 62.04
C ARG A 849 -20.18 -20.80 62.94
N LEU A 850 -18.97 -20.82 63.55
CA LEU A 850 -18.59 -20.11 64.81
C LEU A 850 -17.07 -20.24 65.22
N ARG A 851 -16.55 -19.22 65.94
CA ARG A 851 -15.43 -19.15 66.94
C ARG A 851 -14.12 -19.98 66.82
N HIS A 852 -12.96 -19.31 66.85
CA HIS A 852 -12.09 -19.17 68.05
C HIS A 852 -10.93 -18.15 67.87
N HIS A 853 -10.23 -17.82 68.97
CA HIS A 853 -9.07 -16.89 69.11
C HIS A 853 -8.07 -17.54 70.12
N PRO A 854 -6.84 -17.02 70.39
CA PRO A 854 -6.33 -15.63 70.37
C PRO A 854 -5.32 -15.41 69.20
N ARG A 855 -4.19 -14.67 69.18
CA ARG A 855 -3.40 -13.81 70.12
C ARG A 855 -2.87 -12.54 69.38
N GLY A 856 -2.35 -11.58 70.15
CA GLY A 856 -1.45 -10.48 69.72
C GLY A 856 -0.20 -10.44 70.62
N PRO A 857 0.43 -9.28 70.96
CA PRO A 857 0.07 -7.86 70.70
C PRO A 857 1.02 -7.27 69.61
N ARG A 858 1.40 -5.97 69.44
CA ARG A 858 1.42 -4.72 70.24
C ARG A 858 1.16 -3.45 69.38
N SER A 859 1.08 -2.31 70.05
CA SER A 859 1.11 -0.91 69.58
C SER A 859 1.80 -0.09 70.73
N PRO A 860 1.67 1.25 70.93
CA PRO A 860 1.12 2.35 70.11
C PRO A 860 2.04 3.61 70.07
N LEU A 861 1.57 4.72 69.46
CA LEU A 861 1.56 6.08 70.05
C LEU A 861 0.84 7.07 69.10
N ARG A 862 0.70 8.35 69.52
CA ARG A 862 -0.60 9.01 69.72
C ARG A 862 -0.53 10.53 69.46
N SER A 863 -1.69 11.21 69.54
CA SER A 863 -1.90 12.67 69.58
C SER A 863 -1.74 13.44 68.26
N ALA A 864 -2.21 14.68 68.08
CA ALA A 864 -3.47 15.38 68.48
C ALA A 864 -3.40 16.84 67.97
N GLY A 865 -4.52 17.48 67.60
CA GLY A 865 -4.53 18.94 67.37
C GLY A 865 -5.66 19.50 66.49
N ASP A 866 -6.68 20.07 67.14
CA ASP A 866 -7.58 21.11 66.59
C ASP A 866 -7.85 22.11 67.72
N PRO A 867 -7.68 23.42 67.47
CA PRO A 867 -8.67 24.35 68.00
C PRO A 867 -9.03 25.52 67.05
N ARG A 868 -10.29 25.50 66.59
CA ARG A 868 -11.29 26.58 66.76
C ARG A 868 -10.96 28.06 66.35
N ALA A 869 -11.73 28.53 65.35
CA ALA A 869 -12.70 29.65 65.44
C ALA A 869 -12.45 31.06 64.81
N ALA A 870 -13.61 31.61 64.34
CA ALA A 870 -14.05 33.02 64.36
C ALA A 870 -13.58 34.06 63.30
N SER A 871 -14.34 34.18 62.19
CA SER A 871 -15.21 35.35 61.83
C SER A 871 -15.83 35.14 60.43
N ARG A 872 -17.09 35.41 60.07
CA ARG A 872 -18.11 36.46 60.32
C ARG A 872 -17.92 37.80 59.57
N ARG A 873 -18.33 37.82 58.29
CA ARG A 873 -19.15 38.84 57.56
C ARG A 873 -19.30 38.36 56.09
N SER A 874 -20.40 38.37 55.33
CA SER A 874 -21.82 38.77 55.39
C SER A 874 -22.17 39.80 54.31
N ARG A 875 -23.29 39.58 53.58
CA ARG A 875 -23.82 40.34 52.42
C ARG A 875 -23.06 40.06 51.11
N ALA A 876 -23.63 39.60 49.99
CA ALA A 876 -24.99 39.61 49.39
C ALA A 876 -25.35 40.85 48.54
N THR A 877 -26.25 40.62 47.57
CA THR A 877 -26.62 41.44 46.38
C THR A 877 -25.55 41.50 45.27
N GLY A 878 -25.91 41.51 43.97
CA GLY A 878 -27.19 41.11 43.35
C GLY A 878 -27.51 41.73 41.98
N ARG A 879 -27.90 40.87 41.03
CA ARG A 879 -28.76 41.11 39.83
C ARG A 879 -28.23 41.89 38.59
N HIS A 880 -28.57 41.31 37.43
CA HIS A 880 -28.88 41.88 36.09
C HIS A 880 -27.82 42.66 35.26
N PHE A 881 -27.51 42.10 34.07
CA PHE A 881 -27.77 42.64 32.71
C PHE A 881 -28.44 44.03 32.58
N PRO A 882 -28.21 44.82 31.48
CA PRO A 882 -28.28 44.32 30.10
C PRO A 882 -27.30 44.96 29.08
N ASP A 883 -27.62 44.79 27.79
CA ASP A 883 -26.81 44.98 26.58
C ASP A 883 -26.53 46.43 26.11
N ALA A 884 -25.45 46.53 25.32
CA ALA A 884 -25.21 47.33 24.09
C ALA A 884 -25.85 48.72 23.86
N VAL A 885 -25.04 49.65 23.31
CA VAL A 885 -25.42 50.56 22.20
C VAL A 885 -24.18 51.10 21.45
N ARG A 886 -24.38 51.65 20.23
CA ARG A 886 -23.35 52.11 19.26
C ARG A 886 -23.04 53.63 19.37
N ARG A 887 -22.02 54.08 18.58
CA ARG A 887 -21.73 55.48 18.09
C ARG A 887 -20.94 56.38 19.07
N SER A 888 -20.08 57.35 18.65
CA SER A 888 -19.53 57.68 17.30
C SER A 888 -18.37 58.71 17.32
N PHE A 889 -17.54 58.68 16.25
CA PHE A 889 -16.93 59.80 15.48
C PHE A 889 -15.78 60.72 15.98
N LEU A 890 -14.82 60.94 15.02
CA LEU A 890 -14.03 62.17 14.70
C LEU A 890 -12.95 62.63 15.71
N LEU A 891 -11.78 63.19 15.36
CA LEU A 891 -11.03 63.58 14.12
C LEU A 891 -9.50 63.35 14.40
N HIS A 892 -8.45 63.66 13.62
CA HIS A 892 -8.09 64.38 12.36
C HIS A 892 -6.86 63.61 11.74
N ASP A 893 -6.19 63.91 10.61
CA ASP A 893 -6.52 64.46 9.28
C ASP A 893 -5.19 64.62 8.45
N HIS A 894 -5.29 64.79 7.12
CA HIS A 894 -4.27 65.16 6.11
C HIS A 894 -3.22 64.10 5.69
N ARG A 895 -2.67 64.10 4.45
CA ARG A 895 -3.04 64.56 3.07
C ARG A 895 -1.94 63.96 2.14
N GLY A 896 -2.14 63.57 0.87
CA GLY A 896 -3.33 63.46 0.02
C GLY A 896 -2.95 63.27 -1.49
N ALA A 897 -3.95 63.06 -2.35
CA ALA A 897 -3.96 63.19 -3.84
C ALA A 897 -3.05 62.24 -4.69
N ASP A 898 -3.44 61.79 -5.89
CA ASP A 898 -4.68 61.91 -6.69
C ASP A 898 -4.85 60.65 -7.60
N HIS A 899 -6.03 60.00 -7.72
CA HIS A 899 -7.08 60.20 -8.75
C HIS A 899 -6.65 59.97 -10.23
N ARG A 900 -7.39 59.32 -11.15
CA ARG A 900 -8.82 58.89 -11.30
C ARG A 900 -8.85 57.48 -11.94
N GLN A 901 -9.79 56.54 -11.77
CA GLN A 901 -11.27 56.52 -11.66
C GLN A 901 -12.05 56.72 -13.00
N LEU A 902 -12.80 55.69 -13.42
CA LEU A 902 -14.00 55.79 -14.28
C LEU A 902 -14.92 54.57 -14.09
N ARG A 903 -16.23 54.75 -14.29
CA ARG A 903 -17.29 53.71 -14.22
C ARG A 903 -18.29 53.90 -15.37
N GLN A 904 -18.52 52.87 -16.19
CA GLN A 904 -19.76 52.61 -16.94
C GLN A 904 -19.92 51.07 -16.93
N GLN A 905 -21.04 50.41 -16.62
CA GLN A 905 -22.48 50.63 -16.82
C GLN A 905 -23.00 50.06 -18.16
N ASN A 906 -23.76 48.96 -18.04
CA ASN A 906 -24.63 48.30 -19.02
C ASN A 906 -24.04 47.84 -20.37
N ARG A 907 -24.01 46.52 -20.59
CA ARG A 907 -25.03 45.83 -21.41
C ARG A 907 -24.98 44.31 -21.25
N VAL A 908 -26.14 43.69 -21.45
CA VAL A 908 -26.28 42.27 -21.82
C VAL A 908 -26.59 42.28 -23.31
N ASP A 909 -25.81 41.56 -24.11
CA ASP A 909 -26.10 41.34 -25.54
C ASP A 909 -25.84 39.86 -25.88
N ASP A 910 -26.73 39.27 -26.67
CA ASP A 910 -26.80 37.83 -26.99
C ASP A 910 -25.89 37.47 -28.17
N PHE A 911 -25.12 36.39 -28.07
CA PHE A 911 -24.20 35.94 -29.13
C PHE A 911 -24.33 34.45 -29.47
N ARG A 912 -25.44 34.12 -30.13
CA ARG A 912 -25.63 32.85 -30.84
C ARG A 912 -24.62 32.72 -32.00
N SER A 913 -23.56 31.94 -31.82
CA SER A 913 -22.60 31.62 -32.89
C SER A 913 -23.00 30.35 -33.66
N THR A 914 -24.04 30.44 -34.49
CA THR A 914 -24.37 29.37 -35.46
C THR A 914 -23.28 29.26 -36.53
N ARG A 915 -22.26 28.43 -36.32
CA ARG A 915 -21.32 28.00 -37.37
C ARG A 915 -21.75 26.64 -37.92
N GLY A 916 -22.40 26.64 -39.08
CA GLY A 916 -22.70 25.43 -39.82
C GLY A 916 -21.42 24.78 -40.32
N CYS A 917 -21.17 23.52 -39.97
CA CYS A 917 -20.04 22.76 -40.48
C CYS A 917 -20.42 22.14 -41.83
N TRP A 918 -19.62 22.38 -42.86
CA TRP A 918 -19.89 21.89 -44.21
C TRP A 918 -19.50 20.40 -44.31
N VAL A 919 -20.46 19.55 -44.70
CA VAL A 919 -20.19 18.12 -44.93
C VAL A 919 -19.58 17.94 -46.33
N ALA A 920 -18.26 18.09 -46.41
CA ALA A 920 -17.49 17.72 -47.60
C ALA A 920 -17.33 16.19 -47.65
N VAL A 921 -17.98 15.54 -48.63
CA VAL A 921 -17.89 14.09 -48.81
C VAL A 921 -16.66 13.73 -49.64
N PHE A 922 -15.63 13.19 -48.99
CA PHE A 922 -14.48 12.57 -49.67
C PHE A 922 -14.44 11.04 -49.43
N PRO A 923 -14.27 10.21 -50.47
CA PRO A 923 -14.25 8.75 -50.32
C PRO A 923 -12.88 8.24 -49.86
N GLY A 924 -12.75 7.88 -48.58
CA GLY A 924 -11.48 7.44 -47.99
C GLY A 924 -11.59 6.63 -46.68
N CYS A 925 -12.67 5.85 -46.51
CA CYS A 925 -13.02 5.27 -45.21
C CYS A 925 -12.16 4.04 -44.78
N TRP A 926 -11.31 4.22 -43.77
CA TRP A 926 -10.80 3.14 -42.91
C TRP A 926 -11.26 3.30 -41.44
N VAL A 927 -12.56 3.54 -41.25
CA VAL A 927 -13.17 3.62 -39.90
C VAL A 927 -13.33 2.22 -39.31
N ILE A 928 -12.43 1.85 -38.39
CA ILE A 928 -12.51 0.60 -37.65
C ILE A 928 -13.72 0.62 -36.71
N ARG A 929 -14.58 -0.41 -36.79
CA ARG A 929 -15.90 -0.44 -36.13
C ARG A 929 -15.82 -0.59 -34.61
N PHE A 930 -15.75 0.52 -33.88
CA PHE A 930 -15.78 0.54 -32.41
C PHE A 930 -17.18 0.34 -31.81
N ARG A 931 -17.87 -0.74 -32.22
CA ARG A 931 -19.28 -1.05 -31.86
C ARG A 931 -19.47 -2.33 -31.05
N ALA A 932 -18.39 -3.02 -30.68
CA ALA A 932 -18.43 -4.43 -30.28
C ALA A 932 -18.20 -4.73 -28.78
N VAL A 933 -17.74 -3.78 -27.96
CA VAL A 933 -17.45 -4.03 -26.53
C VAL A 933 -18.46 -3.31 -25.63
N ILE A 934 -18.44 -1.97 -25.60
CA ILE A 934 -19.37 -1.16 -24.79
C ILE A 934 -20.83 -1.36 -25.25
N GLY A 935 -21.06 -1.46 -26.56
CA GLY A 935 -22.38 -1.65 -27.16
C GLY A 935 -23.07 -2.99 -26.86
N ILE A 936 -22.37 -3.98 -26.31
CA ILE A 936 -22.96 -5.29 -25.96
C ILE A 936 -23.53 -5.29 -24.54
N LEU A 937 -22.81 -4.73 -23.55
CA LEU A 937 -23.31 -4.66 -22.16
C LEU A 937 -24.62 -3.87 -22.07
N VAL A 938 -24.68 -2.68 -22.68
CA VAL A 938 -25.92 -1.86 -22.73
C VAL A 938 -26.93 -2.44 -23.75
N GLY A 939 -26.45 -2.96 -24.88
CA GLY A 939 -27.31 -3.45 -25.97
C GLY A 939 -28.06 -4.74 -25.66
N ILE A 940 -27.54 -5.61 -24.78
CA ILE A 940 -28.25 -6.79 -24.28
C ILE A 940 -29.44 -6.38 -23.39
N TRP A 941 -29.33 -5.27 -22.65
CA TRP A 941 -30.41 -4.76 -21.81
C TRP A 941 -31.57 -4.20 -22.66
N TRP A 942 -31.28 -3.30 -23.61
CA TRP A 942 -32.32 -2.68 -24.45
C TRP A 942 -33.09 -3.69 -25.32
N ARG A 943 -32.42 -4.67 -25.91
CA ARG A 943 -33.11 -5.71 -26.70
C ARG A 943 -33.95 -6.67 -25.84
N ARG A 944 -33.67 -6.78 -24.54
CA ARG A 944 -34.47 -7.58 -23.61
C ARG A 944 -35.73 -6.85 -23.14
N THR A 945 -35.67 -5.53 -22.89
CA THR A 945 -36.86 -4.74 -22.52
C THR A 945 -37.86 -4.68 -23.66
N GLU A 946 -37.41 -4.42 -24.91
CA GLU A 946 -38.28 -4.41 -26.09
C GLU A 946 -38.97 -5.76 -26.32
N HIS A 947 -38.22 -6.89 -26.33
CA HIS A 947 -38.81 -8.22 -26.46
C HIS A 947 -39.66 -8.65 -25.26
N GLY A 948 -39.48 -8.06 -24.08
CA GLY A 948 -40.38 -8.20 -22.93
C GLY A 948 -41.73 -7.52 -23.20
N CYS A 949 -41.71 -6.21 -23.50
CA CYS A 949 -42.90 -5.43 -23.80
C CYS A 949 -43.67 -5.95 -25.03
N GLU A 950 -42.98 -6.43 -26.06
CA GLU A 950 -43.62 -6.94 -27.26
C GLU A 950 -44.29 -8.31 -27.04
N ARG A 951 -43.68 -9.19 -26.22
CA ARG A 951 -44.32 -10.45 -25.79
C ARG A 951 -45.49 -10.21 -24.85
N ALA A 952 -45.42 -9.17 -24.01
CA ALA A 952 -46.57 -8.73 -23.21
C ALA A 952 -47.73 -8.27 -24.12
N ARG A 953 -47.49 -7.30 -25.02
CA ARG A 953 -48.51 -6.80 -25.96
C ARG A 953 -49.11 -7.91 -26.84
N ARG A 954 -48.29 -8.80 -27.40
CA ARG A 954 -48.77 -9.94 -28.21
C ARG A 954 -49.58 -10.96 -27.39
N ARG A 955 -49.31 -11.13 -26.09
CA ARG A 955 -50.13 -11.99 -25.20
C ARG A 955 -51.44 -11.35 -24.76
N SER A 956 -51.45 -10.03 -24.50
CA SER A 956 -52.70 -9.27 -24.25
C SER A 956 -53.64 -9.36 -25.46
N LEU A 957 -53.11 -9.20 -26.68
CA LEU A 957 -53.90 -9.24 -27.91
C LEU A 957 -54.39 -10.65 -28.31
N SER A 958 -53.70 -11.72 -27.91
CA SER A 958 -54.16 -13.10 -28.16
C SER A 958 -55.27 -13.60 -27.21
N ALA A 959 -55.54 -12.89 -26.11
CA ALA A 959 -56.53 -13.28 -25.11
C ALA A 959 -57.94 -12.71 -25.37
N ALA A 960 -58.05 -11.59 -26.10
CA ALA A 960 -59.31 -10.93 -26.39
C ALA A 960 -60.03 -11.47 -27.65
N ALA A 961 -59.34 -12.21 -28.52
CA ALA A 961 -59.83 -12.62 -29.84
C ALA A 961 -60.41 -14.05 -29.91
N ARG A 962 -61.08 -14.51 -28.84
CA ARG A 962 -61.80 -15.82 -28.81
C ARG A 962 -63.14 -15.77 -28.05
N ARG A 963 -63.95 -14.75 -28.33
CA ARG A 963 -65.41 -14.77 -28.17
C ARG A 963 -66.06 -14.08 -29.37
N ASP A 964 -67.31 -14.44 -29.60
CA ASP A 964 -68.29 -13.80 -30.48
C ASP A 964 -67.90 -13.68 -31.97
N ALA A 965 -68.30 -14.71 -32.72
CA ALA A 965 -68.33 -14.72 -34.18
C ALA A 965 -69.67 -15.28 -34.69
N GLN A 966 -70.69 -14.42 -34.76
CA GLN A 966 -71.92 -14.65 -35.54
C GLN A 966 -72.24 -13.42 -36.39
N SER A 967 -72.90 -13.66 -37.51
CA SER A 967 -73.01 -12.78 -38.69
C SER A 967 -74.28 -11.90 -38.68
N PRO A 968 -74.58 -11.10 -39.72
CA PRO A 968 -73.78 -10.04 -40.37
C PRO A 968 -74.57 -8.70 -40.50
N GLY A 969 -73.90 -7.56 -40.78
CA GLY A 969 -74.59 -6.25 -40.94
C GLY A 969 -73.96 -5.31 -41.98
N ARG A 970 -74.80 -4.53 -42.70
CA ARG A 970 -74.42 -3.65 -43.83
C ARG A 970 -74.35 -2.15 -43.45
N LEU A 971 -73.39 -1.45 -44.06
CA LEU A 971 -73.46 -0.11 -44.70
C LEU A 971 -74.07 1.15 -44.01
N LEU A 972 -73.38 2.27 -44.29
CA LEU A 972 -73.91 3.61 -44.70
C LEU A 972 -74.07 4.78 -43.67
N TRP A 973 -73.73 5.99 -44.16
CA TRP A 973 -73.82 7.37 -43.59
C TRP A 973 -73.06 7.65 -42.27
N MET A 974 -72.24 8.70 -42.08
CA MET A 974 -71.96 10.01 -42.74
C MET A 974 -72.94 11.17 -42.49
N ARG A 975 -72.59 12.11 -41.57
CA ARG A 975 -72.52 13.60 -41.74
C ARG A 975 -72.36 14.29 -40.36
N ARG A 976 -71.32 15.13 -40.16
CA ARG A 976 -71.32 16.63 -40.10
C ARG A 976 -71.90 17.22 -38.77
N ARG A 977 -71.45 18.37 -38.24
CA ARG A 977 -70.54 19.44 -38.76
C ARG A 977 -69.89 20.26 -37.61
N ALA A 978 -69.12 21.28 -38.02
CA ALA A 978 -68.68 22.50 -37.30
C ALA A 978 -67.33 22.45 -36.55
N ASP A 979 -66.41 23.43 -36.75
CA ASP A 979 -66.25 24.33 -37.91
C ASP A 979 -64.85 24.97 -38.03
N CYS A 980 -64.51 25.46 -39.24
CA CYS A 980 -63.62 26.58 -39.66
C CYS A 980 -62.29 26.91 -38.91
N ARG A 981 -61.17 27.37 -39.51
CA ARG A 981 -60.57 27.63 -40.87
C ARG A 981 -59.02 27.62 -40.66
N GLY A 982 -58.09 27.44 -41.62
CA GLY A 982 -57.98 27.88 -43.03
C GLY A 982 -57.15 29.18 -43.10
N ILE A 983 -56.25 29.48 -44.06
CA ILE A 983 -55.85 28.95 -45.39
C ILE A 983 -54.46 29.63 -45.73
N GLU A 984 -53.53 29.19 -46.60
CA GLU A 984 -53.56 29.25 -48.08
C GLU A 984 -52.35 28.55 -48.78
N ILE A 985 -52.39 28.41 -50.13
CA ILE A 985 -51.41 27.72 -51.01
C ILE A 985 -51.34 28.43 -52.38
N SER A 986 -50.17 28.48 -53.03
CA SER A 986 -50.00 28.67 -54.51
C SER A 986 -48.61 28.16 -54.96
N ALA A 987 -48.28 27.84 -56.22
CA ALA A 987 -49.02 27.39 -57.42
C ALA A 987 -48.01 26.73 -58.40
N ALA A 988 -48.39 26.31 -59.63
CA ALA A 988 -47.54 25.53 -60.55
C ALA A 988 -47.54 26.03 -62.01
N GLY A 989 -46.47 25.77 -62.80
CA GLY A 989 -46.52 25.97 -64.27
C GLY A 989 -45.20 25.96 -65.10
N ARG A 990 -44.87 24.79 -65.69
CA ARG A 990 -44.18 24.51 -67.00
C ARG A 990 -43.34 25.61 -67.73
N ASN A 991 -42.11 25.27 -68.20
CA ASN A 991 -41.77 24.86 -69.60
C ASN A 991 -40.31 25.16 -70.08
N ARG A 992 -39.72 24.21 -70.84
CA ARG A 992 -38.61 24.35 -71.86
C ARG A 992 -37.20 24.79 -71.35
N ALA A 993 -36.06 24.45 -71.98
CA ALA A 993 -35.76 23.67 -73.21
C ALA A 993 -34.49 22.78 -73.05
N CYS A 994 -34.12 22.03 -74.09
CA CYS A 994 -33.02 21.03 -74.12
C CYS A 994 -31.62 21.61 -74.38
N CYS A 995 -30.58 20.81 -74.09
CA CYS A 995 -29.54 20.41 -75.05
C CYS A 995 -28.80 19.14 -74.53
N ASP A 996 -28.02 18.47 -75.39
CA ASP A 996 -27.79 17.01 -75.33
C ASP A 996 -26.29 16.59 -75.26
N LEU A 997 -26.05 15.27 -75.39
CA LEU A 997 -24.79 14.57 -75.75
C LEU A 997 -23.73 14.38 -74.64
N HIS A 998 -22.93 13.29 -74.62
CA HIS A 998 -23.15 11.89 -75.06
C HIS A 998 -22.10 10.97 -74.38
N ASP A 999 -22.15 9.66 -74.69
CA ASP A 999 -21.24 8.59 -74.23
C ASP A 999 -19.73 8.87 -74.26
N CYS A 1000 -18.98 8.12 -73.44
CA CYS A 1000 -17.94 7.26 -74.01
C CYS A 1000 -17.76 5.96 -73.19
N LEU A 1001 -17.34 4.88 -73.86
CA LEU A 1001 -17.35 3.48 -73.38
C LEU A 1001 -15.95 2.91 -73.09
N SER A 1002 -15.93 1.83 -72.30
CA SER A 1002 -14.94 0.72 -72.37
C SER A 1002 -13.48 0.98 -71.94
N ALA A 1003 -12.66 -0.03 -71.60
CA ALA A 1003 -12.89 -1.40 -71.09
C ALA A 1003 -11.55 -2.04 -70.65
N ALA A 1004 -11.62 -3.19 -69.94
CA ALA A 1004 -10.53 -4.11 -69.56
C ALA A 1004 -9.42 -3.53 -68.63
N ALA A 1005 -8.95 -4.17 -67.55
CA ALA A 1005 -8.87 -5.56 -67.08
C ALA A 1005 -7.78 -6.43 -67.72
N PHE A 1006 -6.71 -6.72 -66.96
CA PHE A 1006 -6.01 -8.01 -66.99
C PHE A 1006 -5.32 -8.29 -65.64
N SER A 1007 -4.91 -9.54 -65.43
CA SER A 1007 -4.34 -10.05 -64.18
C SER A 1007 -3.11 -10.93 -64.41
N SER A 1008 -2.14 -10.90 -63.51
CA SER A 1008 -1.21 -12.01 -63.31
C SER A 1008 -0.71 -12.08 -61.86
N ARG A 1009 -0.27 -13.28 -61.46
CA ARG A 1009 0.71 -13.49 -60.40
C ARG A 1009 2.01 -13.89 -61.09
N ASP A 1010 3.15 -13.62 -60.45
CA ASP A 1010 4.07 -14.70 -60.09
C ASP A 1010 5.07 -14.22 -59.02
N GLY A 1011 5.85 -15.16 -58.47
CA GLY A 1011 6.76 -14.88 -57.36
C GLY A 1011 8.15 -15.46 -57.58
N ALA A 1012 9.16 -14.62 -57.44
CA ALA A 1012 10.56 -14.98 -57.25
C ALA A 1012 11.21 -13.93 -56.34
N GLY A 1013 12.20 -14.31 -55.54
CA GLY A 1013 12.85 -13.38 -54.62
C GLY A 1013 14.36 -13.56 -54.55
N ARG A 1014 15.10 -12.44 -54.64
CA ARG A 1014 16.31 -12.15 -53.85
C ARG A 1014 16.81 -10.73 -54.08
N ILE A 1015 16.92 -9.99 -52.97
CA ILE A 1015 18.06 -9.16 -52.54
C ILE A 1015 18.88 -8.45 -53.63
N LEU A 1016 18.84 -7.12 -53.61
CA LEU A 1016 20.06 -6.30 -53.65
C LEU A 1016 19.81 -4.93 -53.02
N ALA A 1017 20.77 -4.44 -52.24
CA ALA A 1017 20.77 -3.11 -51.65
C ALA A 1017 22.04 -2.38 -52.08
N LEU A 1018 21.94 -1.08 -52.39
CA LEU A 1018 23.09 -0.18 -52.49
C LEU A 1018 22.64 1.28 -52.19
N ARG A 1019 23.62 2.18 -52.14
CA ARG A 1019 23.62 3.47 -51.42
C ARG A 1019 24.20 4.57 -52.35
N VAL A 1020 24.35 5.80 -51.81
CA VAL A 1020 25.17 6.95 -52.31
C VAL A 1020 24.43 7.94 -53.22
N ASP A 1021 24.69 9.27 -53.22
CA ASP A 1021 24.94 10.25 -52.12
C ASP A 1021 24.98 11.71 -52.67
N SER A 1022 24.50 12.68 -51.87
CA SER A 1022 24.90 14.12 -51.85
C SER A 1022 24.73 15.09 -53.07
N ARG A 1023 24.68 16.41 -52.75
CA ARG A 1023 24.96 17.63 -53.61
C ARG A 1023 23.87 18.09 -54.62
N CYS A 1024 23.73 19.37 -55.00
CA CYS A 1024 24.04 20.70 -54.39
C CYS A 1024 23.37 21.85 -55.23
N GLU A 1025 23.77 23.12 -55.03
CA GLU A 1025 23.58 24.34 -55.90
C GLU A 1025 22.23 25.11 -55.86
N ILE A 1026 22.13 26.46 -56.02
CA ILE A 1026 23.08 27.62 -55.99
C ILE A 1026 22.33 28.98 -55.78
N SER A 1027 23.08 30.08 -55.56
CA SER A 1027 22.74 31.54 -55.64
C SER A 1027 22.01 32.21 -54.45
N ASP A 1028 22.30 33.47 -54.06
CA ASP A 1028 23.38 34.42 -54.47
C ASP A 1028 23.66 35.51 -53.40
N GLY A 1029 24.82 36.20 -53.47
CA GLY A 1029 25.03 37.52 -52.83
C GLY A 1029 26.32 37.77 -52.03
N HIS A 1030 27.26 38.57 -52.57
CA HIS A 1030 28.42 39.17 -51.85
C HIS A 1030 28.07 40.59 -51.32
N GLY A 1031 28.78 41.20 -50.34
CA GLY A 1031 29.86 40.73 -49.46
C GLY A 1031 30.72 41.86 -48.83
N PHE A 1032 31.59 41.48 -47.88
CA PHE A 1032 32.84 42.14 -47.40
C PHE A 1032 32.88 43.38 -46.44
N ARG A 1033 33.64 43.17 -45.34
CA ARG A 1033 34.38 44.12 -44.43
C ARG A 1033 33.55 45.02 -43.50
N GLY A 1034 33.85 45.13 -42.19
CA GLY A 1034 34.89 44.42 -41.40
C GLY A 1034 34.98 44.88 -39.93
N ALA A 1035 36.08 44.51 -39.25
CA ALA A 1035 36.39 44.66 -37.81
C ALA A 1035 35.76 43.60 -36.86
N SER A 1036 36.41 43.37 -35.70
CA SER A 1036 36.37 42.12 -34.91
C SER A 1036 36.58 42.37 -33.41
N LEU A 1037 36.66 41.27 -32.61
CA LEU A 1037 36.97 41.16 -31.15
C LEU A 1037 35.73 41.29 -30.23
N LEU A 1038 35.48 40.49 -29.17
CA LEU A 1038 36.02 39.22 -28.60
C LEU A 1038 34.80 38.47 -27.96
N ARG A 1039 34.68 37.12 -27.88
CA ARG A 1039 35.27 36.17 -26.89
C ARG A 1039 35.22 36.65 -25.42
N ILE A 1040 34.96 35.85 -24.39
CA ILE A 1040 34.61 34.41 -24.18
C ILE A 1040 33.85 34.39 -22.81
N GLY A 1041 32.85 33.54 -22.55
CA GLY A 1041 33.00 32.17 -22.04
C GLY A 1041 33.53 32.12 -20.59
N GLN A 1042 33.03 31.28 -19.68
CA GLN A 1042 32.08 30.17 -19.85
C GLN A 1042 31.24 29.97 -18.59
#